data_AF-H2Y578-F1
#
_entry.id   AF-H2Y578-F1
#
_cell.length_a   1.000
_cell.length_b   1.000
_cell.length_c   1.000
_cell.angle_alpha   90.00
_cell.angle_beta   90.00
_cell.angle_gamma   90.00
#
_symmetry.space_group_name_H-M   'P 1'
#
loop_
_entity.id
_entity.type
_entity.pdbx_description
1 polymer ?
#
loop_
_entity_poly.entity_id
_entity_poly.type
_entity_poly.pdbx_seq_one_letter_code
_entity_poly.pdbx_strand_id
1 'polypeptide(L)'
;QAIRLVRKIAHLKQSTNEAIVPMSLASCLVSVSLGGAEERDRVYRTSLAVLCELALLQPWLVVRCNGVLALINAVMECHLYQRINECLCLSLMHIINHPDISHWHPTELDMSAIFAPYTELNYRFHPDVDDSKLKDELGMRFTASRMAIVSLLRTWDGLFHITHSKDMLTSFIDAMLVPNDCVRRGIFMVICELFYFNEPIWSDDFNAALKAAAPGSFRDTWRHSEGFVVAETKSLIPIGSSSRPDLVNSHLAILLSAFLQCGLMQALSSVAVSSDAQSAIAATIILGSLLHLSVQLLPPNDDSKPLLPDLLKETGNNLEENLQINLAVKRLQEVHHMLSAKPTPYSVYLSHILHHNPSGTRAQPIGTSDPPSSFTLLRRNRSLNIMRDYPEEQTLLALKNTKVLNTKEKGDWDWGALGALLLSPPSPTLLHNVGGDETVRRFFRRLIYFYLPASKLFSALDLVKDGAQDHNQIYVVTACHMVQFLSHSDDEGQRLLRNLIEDILAFLPKVQAGGYNRSIGSLGVTCARDYYLILGSLSGHVQGEQILQQCKVYHYYQELACETTHESLIKLMISGLSYTMDGQARAVFSKVLKTCNEASRLYATGFLRVLLRTNCPAFHWGAELLTTQLFDKSNEVTTEAIDILHEACDNKHYLRSVVRLRPTLLHLGDRGSLLVCRFLSDPKGFDYLTQNHYLTRELDRWRNMYNEKYVLHVEELLKLSMTTFERANREDGFVRRSGNRKFRQSVHLPAHLYGELCKHERGAKILRDSGVCNEL
;
A
#
# COMPACT_ATOMS: atom_id res chain seq x y z
N GLN A 1 31.81 31.12 5.20
CA GLN A 1 33.18 30.60 5.42
C GLN A 1 33.39 30.13 6.86
N ALA A 2 33.01 30.91 7.88
CA ALA A 2 33.09 30.51 9.29
C ALA A 2 32.47 29.14 9.61
N ILE A 3 31.23 28.86 9.17
CA ILE A 3 30.58 27.55 9.37
C ILE A 3 31.37 26.39 8.74
N ARG A 4 31.99 26.62 7.57
CA ARG A 4 32.85 25.60 6.92
C ARG A 4 34.10 25.32 7.74
N LEU A 5 34.66 26.34 8.40
CA LEU A 5 35.79 26.18 9.31
C LEU A 5 35.39 25.36 10.53
N VAL A 6 34.27 25.71 11.19
CA VAL A 6 33.77 24.96 12.36
C VAL A 6 33.50 23.50 11.99
N ARG A 7 32.85 23.27 10.85
CA ARG A 7 32.61 21.92 10.33
C ARG A 7 33.91 21.15 10.07
N LYS A 8 34.93 21.81 9.51
CA LYS A 8 36.25 21.19 9.31
C LYS A 8 36.93 20.83 10.64
N ILE A 9 36.85 21.70 11.65
CA ILE A 9 37.37 21.43 13.00
C ILE A 9 36.63 20.24 13.63
N ALA A 10 35.30 20.18 13.52
CA ALA A 10 34.51 19.05 14.00
C ALA A 10 34.94 17.73 13.32
N HIS A 11 35.12 17.72 12.00
CA HIS A 11 35.59 16.53 11.28
C HIS A 11 37.04 16.15 11.59
N LEU A 12 37.91 17.09 11.99
CA LEU A 12 39.28 16.74 12.41
C LEU A 12 39.28 15.83 13.65
N LYS A 13 38.25 15.90 14.51
CA LYS A 13 38.06 14.95 15.61
C LYS A 13 37.99 13.50 15.11
N GLN A 14 37.30 13.27 14.00
CA GLN A 14 37.18 11.92 13.41
C GLN A 14 38.53 11.34 12.99
N SER A 15 39.51 12.21 12.65
CA SER A 15 40.85 11.81 12.23
C SER A 15 41.92 11.81 13.34
N THR A 16 41.77 12.64 14.37
CA THR A 16 42.83 12.88 15.39
C THR A 16 42.39 12.56 16.82
N ASN A 17 41.10 12.33 17.06
CA ASN A 17 40.45 12.07 18.35
C ASN A 17 40.65 13.15 19.47
N GLU A 18 41.57 14.09 19.28
CA GLU A 18 41.97 15.12 20.25
C GLU A 18 41.38 16.50 19.97
N ALA A 19 40.91 16.77 18.75
CA ALA A 19 40.37 18.07 18.37
C ALA A 19 38.99 18.31 19.01
N ILE A 20 38.93 19.23 19.97
CA ILE A 20 37.69 19.68 20.61
C ILE A 20 37.27 21.03 20.02
N VAL A 21 36.03 21.14 19.56
CA VAL A 21 35.48 22.44 19.14
C VAL A 21 35.39 23.35 20.36
N PRO A 22 35.95 24.57 20.31
CA PRO A 22 35.82 25.54 21.40
C PRO A 22 34.37 25.76 21.81
N MET A 23 34.12 25.77 23.12
CA MET A 23 32.77 25.97 23.68
C MET A 23 32.13 27.28 23.19
N SER A 24 32.92 28.34 23.02
CA SER A 24 32.44 29.61 22.47
C SER A 24 31.80 29.46 21.09
N LEU A 25 32.40 28.65 20.20
CA LEU A 25 31.87 28.41 18.87
C LEU A 25 30.61 27.55 18.91
N ALA A 26 30.55 26.57 19.81
CA ALA A 26 29.34 25.78 20.04
C ALA A 26 28.20 26.63 20.60
N SER A 27 28.45 27.47 21.61
CA SER A 27 27.47 28.39 22.17
C SER A 27 26.96 29.41 21.14
N CYS A 28 27.82 29.93 20.26
CA CYS A 28 27.40 30.80 19.16
C CYS A 28 26.50 30.07 18.15
N LEU A 29 26.76 28.80 17.86
CA LEU A 29 25.87 28.01 17.00
C LEU A 29 24.51 27.78 17.67
N VAL A 30 24.52 27.47 18.98
CA VAL A 30 23.30 27.27 19.77
C VAL A 30 22.46 28.56 19.82
N SER A 31 23.08 29.72 20.04
CA SER A 31 22.36 31.00 20.07
C SER A 31 21.72 31.33 18.72
N VAL A 32 22.43 31.10 17.61
CA VAL A 32 21.88 31.29 16.25
C VAL A 32 20.73 30.32 16.00
N SER A 33 20.78 29.09 16.51
CA SER A 33 19.67 28.15 16.40
C SER A 33 18.48 28.43 17.33
N LEU A 34 18.65 29.22 18.39
CA LEU A 34 17.54 29.61 19.28
C LEU A 34 16.75 30.80 18.73
N GLY A 35 17.42 31.85 18.24
CA GLY A 35 16.76 33.08 17.77
C GLY A 35 16.62 33.20 16.25
N GLY A 36 17.36 32.41 15.47
CA GLY A 36 17.48 32.61 14.02
C GLY A 36 16.19 32.38 13.23
N ALA A 37 15.20 31.68 13.79
CA ALA A 37 13.90 31.49 13.15
C ALA A 37 13.01 32.73 13.26
N GLU A 38 12.96 33.36 14.43
CA GLU A 38 12.24 34.62 14.66
C GLU A 38 12.86 35.76 13.84
N GLU A 39 14.18 35.84 13.82
CA GLU A 39 14.94 36.86 13.08
C GLU A 39 14.97 36.61 11.55
N ARG A 40 14.42 35.49 11.08
CA ARG A 40 14.44 35.03 9.67
C ARG A 40 15.86 35.01 9.07
N ASP A 41 16.83 34.57 9.86
CA ASP A 41 18.22 34.47 9.42
C ASP A 41 18.36 33.37 8.35
N ARG A 42 19.06 33.70 7.26
CA ARG A 42 19.37 32.76 6.17
C ARG A 42 20.34 31.67 6.62
N VAL A 43 21.13 31.94 7.66
CA VAL A 43 22.18 31.03 8.15
C VAL A 43 21.64 30.00 9.14
N TYR A 44 20.47 30.23 9.75
CA TYR A 44 19.81 29.36 10.73
C TYR A 44 19.88 27.87 10.36
N ARG A 45 19.39 27.49 9.16
CA ARG A 45 19.37 26.07 8.74
C ARG A 45 20.75 25.46 8.60
N THR A 46 21.73 26.25 8.18
CA THR A 46 23.13 25.79 8.05
C THR A 46 23.80 25.64 9.41
N SER A 47 23.50 26.53 10.36
CA SER A 47 23.96 26.42 11.75
C SER A 47 23.34 25.21 12.44
N LEU A 48 22.04 24.98 12.24
CA LEU A 48 21.31 23.82 12.76
C LEU A 48 21.89 22.50 12.23
N ALA A 49 22.21 22.44 10.93
CA ALA A 49 22.85 21.25 10.35
C ALA A 49 24.22 20.97 10.98
N VAL A 50 25.04 22.01 11.22
CA VAL A 50 26.32 21.83 11.92
C VAL A 50 26.12 21.47 13.39
N LEU A 51 25.08 21.99 14.04
CA LEU A 51 24.72 21.58 15.41
C LEU A 51 24.34 20.09 15.47
N CYS A 52 23.60 19.57 14.49
CA CYS A 52 23.34 18.13 14.37
C CYS A 52 24.61 17.32 14.13
N GLU A 53 25.53 17.79 13.28
CA GLU A 53 26.83 17.13 13.07
C GLU A 53 27.67 17.13 14.37
N LEU A 54 27.65 18.22 15.13
CA LEU A 54 28.28 18.30 16.45
C LEU A 54 27.61 17.38 17.47
N ALA A 55 26.29 17.22 17.42
CA ALA A 55 25.56 16.28 18.28
C ALA A 55 25.99 14.83 18.05
N LEU A 56 26.39 14.46 16.83
CA LEU A 56 26.91 13.12 16.51
C LEU A 56 28.39 12.95 16.91
N LEU A 57 29.21 13.98 16.70
CA LEU A 57 30.66 13.89 16.93
C LEU A 57 31.05 14.17 18.39
N GLN A 58 30.40 15.13 19.04
CA GLN A 58 30.66 15.60 20.40
C GLN A 58 29.35 15.85 21.18
N PRO A 59 28.57 14.79 21.49
CA PRO A 59 27.29 14.93 22.20
C PRO A 59 27.37 15.75 23.51
N TRP A 60 28.42 15.54 24.31
CA TRP A 60 28.61 16.20 25.61
C TRP A 60 28.75 17.73 25.50
N LEU A 61 29.35 18.23 24.42
CA LEU A 61 29.55 19.66 24.20
C LEU A 61 28.21 20.36 23.93
N VAL A 62 27.33 19.69 23.17
CA VAL A 62 26.00 20.18 22.85
C VAL A 62 25.14 20.26 24.11
N VAL A 63 25.16 19.23 24.96
CA VAL A 63 24.43 19.24 26.23
C VAL A 63 24.89 20.39 27.14
N ARG A 64 26.20 20.56 27.32
CA ARG A 64 26.75 21.63 28.18
C ARG A 64 26.47 23.04 27.67
N CYS A 65 26.27 23.22 26.36
CA CYS A 65 25.90 24.50 25.77
C CYS A 65 24.38 24.75 25.74
N ASN A 66 23.57 23.90 26.37
CA ASN A 66 22.10 23.89 26.28
C ASN A 66 21.58 23.79 24.82
N GLY A 67 22.30 23.04 23.98
CA GLY A 67 21.92 22.81 22.60
C GLY A 67 20.73 21.87 22.42
N VAL A 68 20.37 21.09 23.46
CA VAL A 68 19.19 20.21 23.45
C VAL A 68 17.91 21.03 23.32
N LEU A 69 17.76 22.09 24.13
CA LEU A 69 16.62 23.00 24.04
C LEU A 69 16.51 23.64 22.66
N ALA A 70 17.64 24.07 22.09
CA ALA A 70 17.68 24.64 20.74
C ALA A 70 17.23 23.65 19.67
N LEU A 71 17.63 22.37 19.79
CA LEU A 71 17.18 21.31 18.90
C LEU A 71 15.68 21.02 19.05
N ILE A 72 15.15 21.00 20.28
CA ILE A 72 13.71 20.82 20.55
C ILE A 72 12.90 21.98 19.95
N ASN A 73 13.30 23.23 20.19
CA ASN A 73 12.64 24.39 19.60
C ASN A 73 12.67 24.34 18.05
N ALA A 74 13.82 23.96 17.48
CA ALA A 74 13.94 23.78 16.03
C ALA A 74 13.05 22.66 15.48
N VAL A 75 12.82 21.58 16.23
CA VAL A 75 11.83 20.54 15.89
C VAL A 75 10.43 21.14 15.82
N MET A 76 10.04 21.93 16.83
CA MET A 76 8.71 22.53 16.93
C MET A 76 8.46 23.65 15.90
N GLU A 77 9.51 24.29 15.39
CA GLU A 77 9.44 25.25 14.27
C GLU A 77 9.36 24.56 12.89
N CYS A 78 9.84 23.32 12.79
CA CYS A 78 9.93 22.58 11.54
C CYS A 78 8.60 21.86 11.17
N HIS A 79 7.67 22.61 10.58
CA HIS A 79 6.36 22.12 10.15
C HIS A 79 6.27 21.76 8.64
N LEU A 80 7.12 22.35 7.80
CA LEU A 80 7.03 22.18 6.33
C LEU A 80 7.77 20.95 5.78
N TYR A 81 8.81 20.46 6.46
CA TYR A 81 9.72 19.46 5.91
C TYR A 81 9.91 18.28 6.87
N GLN A 82 9.21 17.17 6.62
CA GLN A 82 9.31 15.93 7.43
C GLN A 82 10.74 15.41 7.54
N ARG A 83 11.48 15.47 6.44
CA ARG A 83 12.89 15.09 6.41
C ARG A 83 13.77 15.83 7.42
N ILE A 84 13.52 17.13 7.64
CA ILE A 84 14.37 17.95 8.53
C ILE A 84 13.98 17.67 9.97
N ASN A 85 12.68 17.66 10.25
CA ASN A 85 12.14 17.34 11.58
C ASN A 85 12.63 15.95 12.06
N GLU A 86 12.59 14.93 11.19
CA GLU A 86 13.08 13.59 11.51
C GLU A 86 14.60 13.56 11.73
N CYS A 87 15.41 14.32 10.96
CA CYS A 87 16.86 14.42 11.20
C CYS A 87 17.18 15.03 12.58
N LEU A 88 16.43 16.05 12.99
CA LEU A 88 16.59 16.68 14.30
C LEU A 88 16.23 15.70 15.43
N CYS A 89 15.11 15.00 15.29
CA CYS A 89 14.70 13.97 16.25
C CYS A 89 15.76 12.87 16.39
N LEU A 90 16.35 12.39 15.29
CA LEU A 90 17.41 11.38 15.34
C LEU A 90 18.70 11.89 15.99
N SER A 91 19.03 13.17 15.79
CA SER A 91 20.19 13.79 16.45
C SER A 91 19.97 13.85 17.96
N LEU A 92 18.75 14.19 18.40
CA LEU A 92 18.35 14.14 19.81
C LEU A 92 18.43 12.71 20.37
N MET A 93 17.90 11.71 19.65
CA MET A 93 17.95 10.31 20.10
C MET A 93 19.37 9.78 20.24
N HIS A 94 20.28 10.19 19.33
CA HIS A 94 21.68 9.82 19.44
C HIS A 94 22.35 10.39 20.71
N ILE A 95 22.00 11.62 21.11
CA ILE A 95 22.49 12.21 22.37
C ILE A 95 21.98 11.39 23.57
N ILE A 96 20.70 11.00 23.57
CA ILE A 96 20.07 10.25 24.66
C ILE A 96 20.68 8.85 24.80
N ASN A 97 20.97 8.18 23.69
CA ASN A 97 21.54 6.83 23.69
C ASN A 97 23.04 6.79 24.06
N HIS A 98 23.72 7.94 24.15
CA HIS A 98 25.14 7.96 24.48
C HIS A 98 25.35 7.54 25.96
N PRO A 99 26.14 6.49 26.25
CA PRO A 99 26.27 5.93 27.60
C PRO A 99 26.83 6.94 28.60
N ASP A 100 27.77 7.78 28.17
CA ASP A 100 28.36 8.80 29.05
C ASP A 100 27.40 9.94 29.41
N ILE A 101 26.29 10.14 28.70
CA ILE A 101 25.36 11.25 28.96
C ILE A 101 24.20 10.79 29.84
N SER A 102 23.70 9.58 29.60
CA SER A 102 22.62 8.99 30.38
C SER A 102 22.96 8.88 31.88
N HIS A 103 24.23 8.64 32.21
CA HIS A 103 24.70 8.61 33.60
C HIS A 103 24.86 9.99 34.25
N TRP A 104 25.10 11.04 33.47
CA TRP A 104 25.48 12.35 33.99
C TRP A 104 24.29 13.29 34.17
N HIS A 105 23.30 13.26 33.26
CA HIS A 105 22.15 14.19 33.28
C HIS A 105 20.83 13.47 32.95
N PRO A 106 20.32 12.60 33.86
CA PRO A 106 19.05 11.89 33.65
C PRO A 106 17.80 12.80 33.74
N THR A 107 17.91 14.01 34.27
CA THR A 107 16.77 14.87 34.66
C THR A 107 16.47 16.04 33.70
N GLU A 108 17.32 16.34 32.72
CA GLU A 108 17.17 17.53 31.84
C GLU A 108 16.86 17.22 30.36
N LEU A 109 16.80 15.94 29.96
CA LEU A 109 16.40 15.54 28.61
C LEU A 109 14.87 15.39 28.54
N ASP A 110 14.14 16.38 29.03
CA ASP A 110 12.68 16.35 29.02
C ASP A 110 12.15 16.58 27.60
N MET A 111 11.59 15.51 27.03
CA MET A 111 10.95 15.53 25.71
C MET A 111 9.48 15.92 25.79
N SER A 112 8.96 16.24 27.00
CA SER A 112 7.58 16.70 27.22
C SER A 112 7.21 17.90 26.34
N ALA A 113 8.18 18.78 26.06
CA ALA A 113 7.99 19.95 25.19
C ALA A 113 7.49 19.60 23.78
N ILE A 114 7.77 18.38 23.29
CA ILE A 114 7.26 17.92 21.98
C ILE A 114 5.77 17.59 22.09
N PHE A 115 5.31 17.08 23.23
CA PHE A 115 3.89 16.76 23.49
C PHE A 115 3.08 17.98 23.96
N ALA A 116 3.75 19.03 24.43
CA ALA A 116 3.15 20.25 24.97
C ALA A 116 2.01 20.86 24.13
N PRO A 117 2.07 20.94 22.78
CA PRO A 117 0.94 21.47 21.99
C PRO A 117 -0.37 20.70 22.19
N TYR A 118 -0.28 19.41 22.51
CA TYR A 118 -1.45 18.55 22.73
C TYR A 118 -1.89 18.51 24.19
N THR A 119 -0.95 18.55 25.13
CA THR A 119 -1.23 18.41 26.57
C THR A 119 -1.59 19.73 27.24
N GLU A 120 -1.08 20.86 26.75
CA GLU A 120 -1.33 22.18 27.34
C GLU A 120 -2.50 22.89 26.64
N LEU A 121 -3.54 23.25 27.40
CA LEU A 121 -4.75 23.88 26.87
C LEU A 121 -4.50 25.28 26.28
N ASN A 122 -3.53 26.02 26.84
CA ASN A 122 -3.18 27.38 26.44
C ASN A 122 -1.75 27.46 25.92
N TYR A 123 -1.35 26.49 25.10
CA TYR A 123 0.00 26.43 24.56
C TYR A 123 0.34 27.70 23.75
N ARG A 124 1.42 28.38 24.12
CA ARG A 124 2.00 29.51 23.39
C ARG A 124 3.49 29.27 23.22
N PHE A 125 3.91 29.05 21.98
CA PHE A 125 5.33 28.86 21.67
C PHE A 125 6.08 30.20 21.61
N HIS A 126 5.53 31.20 20.92
CA HIS A 126 6.03 32.58 20.97
C HIS A 126 5.10 33.44 21.85
N PRO A 127 5.64 34.18 22.84
CA PRO A 127 4.83 35.00 23.73
C PRO A 127 4.21 36.23 23.06
N ASP A 128 4.80 36.72 21.95
CA ASP A 128 4.50 38.01 21.32
C ASP A 128 3.53 37.94 20.11
N VAL A 129 2.87 36.80 19.88
CA VAL A 129 2.02 36.60 18.70
C VAL A 129 0.58 37.06 18.94
N ASP A 130 0.05 37.85 18.00
CA ASP A 130 -1.35 38.30 17.99
C ASP A 130 -2.35 37.13 18.04
N ASP A 131 -3.42 37.25 18.81
CA ASP A 131 -4.46 36.21 18.96
C ASP A 131 -5.11 35.80 17.61
N SER A 132 -5.06 36.67 16.58
CA SER A 132 -5.55 36.37 15.23
C SER A 132 -4.73 35.31 14.49
N LYS A 133 -3.42 35.21 14.75
CA LYS A 133 -2.49 34.25 14.14
C LYS A 133 -2.26 33.01 14.99
N LEU A 134 -2.72 33.03 16.24
CA LEU A 134 -2.52 31.97 17.22
C LEU A 134 -3.12 30.63 16.75
N LYS A 135 -4.26 30.64 16.06
CA LYS A 135 -4.85 29.41 15.48
C LYS A 135 -4.00 28.79 14.37
N ASP A 136 -3.48 29.63 13.47
CA ASP A 136 -2.61 29.17 12.38
C ASP A 136 -1.29 28.67 12.93
N GLU A 137 -0.72 29.37 13.91
CA GLU A 137 0.48 28.93 14.61
C GLU A 137 0.27 27.58 15.31
N LEU A 138 -0.82 27.43 16.08
CA LEU A 138 -1.16 26.15 16.71
C LEU A 138 -1.28 25.02 15.68
N GLY A 139 -1.90 25.27 14.52
CA GLY A 139 -1.94 24.31 13.41
C GLY A 139 -0.55 23.89 12.91
N MET A 140 0.38 24.85 12.79
CA MET A 140 1.78 24.56 12.43
C MET A 140 2.48 23.74 13.52
N ARG A 141 2.26 24.07 14.80
CA ARG A 141 2.86 23.34 15.94
C ARG A 141 2.31 21.93 16.08
N PHE A 142 1.01 21.72 15.86
CA PHE A 142 0.42 20.39 15.78
C PHE A 142 1.06 19.57 14.65
N THR A 143 1.30 20.19 13.49
CA THR A 143 1.94 19.49 12.37
C THR A 143 3.39 19.08 12.71
N ALA A 144 4.17 20.01 13.29
CA ALA A 144 5.55 19.75 13.70
C ALA A 144 5.66 18.71 14.83
N SER A 145 4.81 18.81 15.85
CA SER A 145 4.72 17.86 16.96
C SER A 145 4.30 16.47 16.47
N ARG A 146 3.28 16.37 15.60
CA ARG A 146 2.89 15.12 14.96
C ARG A 146 4.07 14.45 14.26
N MET A 147 4.81 15.20 13.44
CA MET A 147 5.97 14.67 12.71
C MET A 147 7.07 14.19 13.65
N ALA A 148 7.29 14.89 14.76
CA ALA A 148 8.26 14.54 15.77
C ALA A 148 7.86 13.27 16.55
N ILE A 149 6.63 13.21 17.09
CA ILE A 149 6.10 12.06 17.82
C ILE A 149 6.17 10.79 16.95
N VAL A 150 5.73 10.89 15.69
CA VAL A 150 5.80 9.77 14.73
C VAL A 150 7.24 9.35 14.47
N SER A 151 8.17 10.30 14.31
CA SER A 151 9.58 10.00 14.08
C SER A 151 10.23 9.31 15.29
N LEU A 152 9.94 9.78 16.50
CA LEU A 152 10.49 9.25 17.75
C LEU A 152 9.99 7.83 18.04
N LEU A 153 8.68 7.60 17.93
CA LEU A 153 8.10 6.28 18.21
C LEU A 153 8.47 5.21 17.16
N ARG A 154 8.92 5.62 15.96
CA ARG A 154 9.48 4.71 14.94
C ARG A 154 10.94 4.30 15.20
N THR A 155 11.60 4.95 16.16
CA THR A 155 12.96 4.61 16.60
C THR A 155 12.92 3.86 17.93
N TRP A 156 13.81 2.88 18.11
CA TRP A 156 13.88 2.13 19.36
C TRP A 156 14.22 3.01 20.55
N ASP A 157 15.21 3.88 20.40
CA ASP A 157 15.66 4.79 21.46
C ASP A 157 14.52 5.72 21.91
N GLY A 158 13.78 6.31 20.96
CA GLY A 158 12.62 7.15 21.26
C GLY A 158 11.48 6.37 21.89
N LEU A 159 11.16 5.17 21.37
CA LEU A 159 10.13 4.31 21.95
C LEU A 159 10.45 3.93 23.40
N PHE A 160 11.68 3.49 23.69
CA PHE A 160 12.07 3.12 25.05
C PHE A 160 12.09 4.32 25.99
N HIS A 161 12.62 5.47 25.55
CA HIS A 161 12.63 6.68 26.37
C HIS A 161 11.21 7.16 26.72
N ILE A 162 10.33 7.20 25.72
CA ILE A 162 8.94 7.64 25.89
C ILE A 162 8.13 6.66 26.75
N THR A 163 8.35 5.35 26.58
CA THR A 163 7.64 4.32 27.37
C THR A 163 8.18 4.18 28.81
N HIS A 164 9.45 4.54 29.05
CA HIS A 164 10.01 4.57 30.40
C HIS A 164 9.37 5.67 31.24
N SER A 165 9.22 6.86 30.66
CA SER A 165 8.47 7.98 31.25
C SER A 165 6.99 7.83 30.95
N LYS A 166 6.34 6.83 31.58
CA LYS A 166 4.92 6.49 31.37
C LYS A 166 3.99 7.72 31.34
N ASP A 167 4.31 8.73 32.16
CA ASP A 167 3.59 10.00 32.28
C ASP A 167 3.42 10.78 30.96
N MET A 168 4.37 10.67 30.02
CA MET A 168 4.28 11.40 28.74
C MET A 168 3.21 10.80 27.80
N LEU A 169 3.16 9.47 27.67
CA LEU A 169 2.14 8.83 26.84
C LEU A 169 0.77 8.87 27.50
N THR A 170 0.70 8.69 28.82
CA THR A 170 -0.58 8.79 29.53
C THR A 170 -1.14 10.19 29.44
N SER A 171 -0.35 11.24 29.69
CA SER A 171 -0.82 12.63 29.54
C SER A 171 -1.27 12.97 28.12
N PHE A 172 -0.58 12.44 27.09
CA PHE A 172 -1.00 12.59 25.70
C PHE A 172 -2.34 11.90 25.40
N ILE A 173 -2.58 10.72 25.98
CA ILE A 173 -3.85 9.99 25.84
C ILE A 173 -4.96 10.67 26.66
N ASP A 174 -4.67 11.12 27.88
CA ASP A 174 -5.60 11.81 28.76
C ASP A 174 -6.04 13.16 28.18
N ALA A 175 -5.17 13.85 27.44
CA ALA A 175 -5.51 15.07 26.71
C ALA A 175 -6.67 14.88 25.71
N MET A 176 -6.87 13.65 25.21
CA MET A 176 -7.98 13.31 24.33
C MET A 176 -9.36 13.35 25.05
N LEU A 177 -9.38 13.11 26.36
CA LEU A 177 -10.59 13.15 27.18
C LEU A 177 -11.15 14.57 27.27
N VAL A 178 -10.27 15.58 27.22
CA VAL A 178 -10.67 16.99 27.25
C VAL A 178 -11.50 17.33 26.00
N PRO A 179 -12.64 18.05 26.14
CA PRO A 179 -13.49 18.44 25.02
C PRO A 179 -12.87 19.56 24.18
N ASN A 180 -11.85 19.23 23.39
CA ASN A 180 -11.24 20.11 22.40
C ASN A 180 -11.04 19.37 21.07
N ASP A 181 -11.84 19.71 20.06
CA ASP A 181 -11.87 19.02 18.78
C ASP A 181 -10.56 19.16 18.00
N CYS A 182 -9.84 20.29 18.15
CA CYS A 182 -8.56 20.51 17.47
C CYS A 182 -7.48 19.55 18.01
N VAL A 183 -7.42 19.41 19.34
CA VAL A 183 -6.48 18.50 20.01
C VAL A 183 -6.84 17.05 19.72
N ARG A 184 -8.12 16.67 19.88
CA ARG A 184 -8.60 15.32 19.53
C ARG A 184 -8.29 14.95 18.09
N ARG A 185 -8.54 15.87 17.16
CA ARG A 185 -8.20 15.67 15.74
C ARG A 185 -6.72 15.42 15.53
N GLY A 186 -5.87 16.25 16.12
CA GLY A 186 -4.42 16.07 16.01
C GLY A 186 -3.94 14.75 16.59
N ILE A 187 -4.45 14.33 17.76
CA ILE A 187 -4.15 13.04 18.39
C ILE A 187 -4.60 11.87 17.49
N PHE A 188 -5.82 11.92 16.94
CA PHE A 188 -6.31 10.90 16.01
C PHE A 188 -5.45 10.78 14.76
N MET A 189 -4.97 11.90 14.20
CA MET A 189 -4.04 11.89 13.07
C MET A 189 -2.70 11.22 13.44
N VAL A 190 -2.15 11.51 14.62
CA VAL A 190 -0.93 10.84 15.13
C VAL A 190 -1.14 9.33 15.22
N ILE A 191 -2.24 8.89 15.86
CA ILE A 191 -2.56 7.46 16.00
C ILE A 191 -2.72 6.79 14.62
N CYS A 192 -3.45 7.43 13.70
CA CYS A 192 -3.63 6.90 12.35
C CYS A 192 -2.31 6.82 11.57
N GLU A 193 -1.39 7.77 11.75
CA GLU A 193 -0.06 7.74 11.10
C GLU A 193 0.89 6.71 11.73
N LEU A 194 0.83 6.49 13.04
CA LEU A 194 1.61 5.49 13.76
C LEU A 194 1.21 4.06 13.37
N PHE A 195 -0.10 3.77 13.34
CA PHE A 195 -0.63 2.43 13.04
C PHE A 195 -0.95 2.22 11.54
N TYR A 196 -0.65 3.20 10.69
CA TYR A 196 -0.91 3.18 9.24
C TYR A 196 -2.40 2.99 8.86
N PHE A 197 -3.30 3.57 9.66
CA PHE A 197 -4.73 3.61 9.32
C PHE A 197 -5.03 4.71 8.30
N ASN A 198 -6.07 4.46 7.49
CA ASN A 198 -6.63 5.47 6.61
C ASN A 198 -7.40 6.50 7.46
N GLU A 199 -7.14 7.78 7.25
CA GLU A 199 -7.74 8.85 8.04
C GLU A 199 -9.25 8.96 7.76
N PRO A 200 -10.12 8.93 8.78
CA PRO A 200 -11.55 9.10 8.57
C PRO A 200 -11.88 10.55 8.16
N ILE A 201 -12.88 10.72 7.29
CA ILE A 201 -13.42 12.05 6.97
C ILE A 201 -14.18 12.56 8.19
N TRP A 202 -13.89 13.79 8.61
CA TRP A 202 -14.61 14.51 9.65
C TRP A 202 -15.99 14.91 9.13
N SER A 203 -16.97 14.03 9.35
CA SER A 203 -18.34 14.18 8.86
C SER A 203 -19.30 13.53 9.83
N ASP A 204 -20.51 14.06 9.89
CA ASP A 204 -21.62 13.51 10.68
C ASP A 204 -22.15 12.18 10.08
N ASP A 205 -21.81 11.90 8.81
CA ASP A 205 -22.21 10.69 8.09
C ASP A 205 -21.26 9.52 8.35
N PHE A 206 -21.68 8.60 9.22
CA PHE A 206 -20.92 7.39 9.55
C PHE A 206 -20.53 6.57 8.31
N ASN A 207 -21.44 6.40 7.35
CA ASN A 207 -21.17 5.60 6.15
C ASN A 207 -20.11 6.24 5.23
N ALA A 208 -20.04 7.57 5.17
CA ALA A 208 -19.04 8.27 4.38
C ALA A 208 -17.66 8.13 5.04
N ALA A 209 -17.60 8.34 6.35
CA ALA A 209 -16.38 8.15 7.13
C ALA A 209 -15.87 6.69 7.09
N LEU A 210 -16.78 5.70 7.21
CA LEU A 210 -16.46 4.27 7.13
C LEU A 210 -15.84 3.89 5.78
N LYS A 211 -16.38 4.40 4.66
CA LYS A 211 -15.85 4.14 3.32
C LYS A 211 -14.50 4.78 3.10
N ALA A 212 -14.25 5.96 3.66
CA ALA A 212 -12.95 6.62 3.56
C ALA A 212 -11.87 5.89 4.37
N ALA A 213 -12.25 5.39 5.56
CA ALA A 213 -11.36 4.61 6.42
C ALA A 213 -11.15 3.17 5.94
N ALA A 214 -11.98 2.66 5.02
CA ALA A 214 -11.87 1.30 4.52
C ALA A 214 -10.50 1.05 3.86
N PRO A 215 -9.90 -0.15 4.01
CA PRO A 215 -8.62 -0.49 3.38
C PRO A 215 -8.61 -0.32 1.85
N GLY A 216 -9.77 -0.48 1.21
CA GLY A 216 -10.00 -0.30 -0.23
C GLY A 216 -10.21 1.16 -0.68
N SER A 217 -10.02 2.15 0.19
CA SER A 217 -10.14 3.56 -0.22
C SER A 217 -8.98 4.01 -1.11
N PHE A 218 -9.28 4.90 -2.04
CA PHE A 218 -8.34 5.35 -3.07
C PHE A 218 -7.06 5.95 -2.46
N ARG A 219 -5.92 5.62 -3.09
CA ARG A 219 -4.60 6.19 -2.78
C ARG A 219 -3.99 6.80 -4.02
N ASP A 220 -3.23 7.88 -3.88
CA ASP A 220 -2.57 8.53 -5.02
C ASP A 220 -1.64 7.59 -5.79
N THR A 221 -1.02 6.63 -5.10
CA THR A 221 -0.19 5.58 -5.71
C THR A 221 -0.93 4.67 -6.69
N TRP A 222 -2.27 4.62 -6.60
CA TRP A 222 -3.12 3.78 -7.47
C TRP A 222 -3.55 4.52 -8.75
N ARG A 223 -3.15 5.79 -8.91
CA ARG A 223 -3.38 6.54 -10.15
C ARG A 223 -2.76 5.79 -11.33
N HIS A 224 -3.39 5.94 -12.50
CA HIS A 224 -2.93 5.33 -13.74
C HIS A 224 -1.51 5.79 -14.15
N SER A 225 -1.17 7.05 -13.86
CA SER A 225 0.16 7.61 -14.09
C SER A 225 1.24 6.97 -13.21
N GLU A 226 0.88 6.44 -12.04
CA GLU A 226 1.80 5.85 -11.06
C GLU A 226 1.77 4.31 -11.11
N GLY A 227 1.43 3.65 -10.00
CA GLY A 227 1.53 2.20 -9.86
C GLY A 227 0.29 1.42 -10.29
N PHE A 228 -0.81 2.10 -10.60
CA PHE A 228 -2.08 1.53 -11.07
C PHE A 228 -2.46 0.23 -10.31
N VAL A 229 -2.72 -0.88 -11.03
CA VAL A 229 -3.14 -2.17 -10.44
C VAL A 229 -2.04 -2.83 -9.60
N VAL A 230 -0.77 -2.61 -9.93
CA VAL A 230 0.35 -3.22 -9.20
C VAL A 230 0.45 -2.65 -7.79
N ALA A 231 0.38 -1.32 -7.65
CA ALA A 231 0.39 -0.68 -6.33
C ALA A 231 -0.85 -1.02 -5.51
N GLU A 232 -2.02 -1.04 -6.14
CA GLU A 232 -3.28 -1.43 -5.50
C GLU A 232 -3.21 -2.87 -4.95
N THR A 233 -2.74 -3.81 -5.76
CA THR A 233 -2.58 -5.21 -5.35
C THR A 233 -1.58 -5.35 -4.21
N LYS A 234 -0.46 -4.61 -4.25
CA LYS A 234 0.55 -4.63 -3.18
C LYS A 234 -0.04 -4.19 -1.84
N SER A 235 -0.98 -3.24 -1.84
CA SER A 235 -1.63 -2.73 -0.63
C SER A 235 -2.81 -3.56 -0.13
N LEU A 236 -3.62 -4.15 -1.01
CA LEU A 236 -4.85 -4.84 -0.63
C LEU A 236 -4.65 -6.34 -0.39
N ILE A 237 -3.82 -6.99 -1.19
CA ILE A 237 -3.65 -8.45 -1.13
C ILE A 237 -2.38 -8.76 -0.34
N PRO A 238 -2.51 -9.36 0.87
CA PRO A 238 -1.36 -9.72 1.68
C PRO A 238 -0.58 -10.85 1.00
N ILE A 239 0.69 -10.99 1.39
CA ILE A 239 1.54 -12.07 0.92
C ILE A 239 0.99 -13.39 1.45
N GLY A 240 0.80 -14.38 0.57
CA GLY A 240 0.19 -15.66 0.89
C GLY A 240 1.02 -16.57 1.81
N SER A 241 2.11 -16.06 2.40
CA SER A 241 3.03 -16.85 3.22
C SER A 241 2.99 -16.40 4.69
N SER A 242 2.44 -17.28 5.54
CA SER A 242 2.41 -17.14 7.01
C SER A 242 3.77 -17.46 7.66
N SER A 243 4.78 -17.87 6.87
CA SER A 243 6.02 -18.45 7.42
C SER A 243 7.10 -17.43 7.77
N ARG A 244 7.03 -16.21 7.22
CA ARG A 244 8.02 -15.17 7.51
C ARG A 244 7.51 -14.18 8.54
N PRO A 245 8.30 -13.90 9.60
CA PRO A 245 8.00 -12.76 10.45
C PRO A 245 8.13 -11.48 9.62
N ASP A 246 7.12 -10.63 9.73
CA ASP A 246 7.17 -9.26 9.25
C ASP A 246 7.64 -8.39 10.42
N LEU A 247 8.80 -7.77 10.27
CA LEU A 247 9.43 -7.01 11.35
C LEU A 247 8.63 -5.73 11.68
N VAL A 248 7.91 -5.19 10.71
CA VAL A 248 7.02 -4.03 10.95
C VAL A 248 5.87 -4.44 11.85
N ASN A 249 5.36 -5.67 11.71
CA ASN A 249 4.30 -6.19 12.57
C ASN A 249 4.80 -6.40 14.00
N SER A 250 6.05 -6.84 14.17
CA SER A 250 6.69 -6.94 15.48
C SER A 250 6.81 -5.57 16.15
N HIS A 251 7.25 -4.54 15.41
CA HIS A 251 7.30 -3.17 15.92
C HIS A 251 5.90 -2.64 16.29
N LEU A 252 4.91 -2.81 15.41
CA LEU A 252 3.53 -2.40 15.67
C LEU A 252 2.91 -3.13 16.87
N ALA A 253 3.24 -4.40 17.09
CA ALA A 253 2.79 -5.15 18.26
C ALA A 253 3.35 -4.57 19.57
N ILE A 254 4.64 -4.22 19.60
CA ILE A 254 5.27 -3.57 20.76
C ILE A 254 4.65 -2.20 20.99
N LEU A 255 4.52 -1.39 19.94
CA LEU A 255 3.88 -0.08 20.00
C LEU A 255 2.45 -0.18 20.53
N LEU A 256 1.65 -1.11 19.99
CA LEU A 256 0.29 -1.35 20.43
C LEU A 256 0.24 -1.74 21.91
N SER A 257 1.13 -2.64 22.35
CA SER A 257 1.19 -3.05 23.76
C SER A 257 1.47 -1.87 24.70
N ALA A 258 2.36 -0.95 24.31
CA ALA A 258 2.64 0.26 25.07
C ALA A 258 1.41 1.19 25.18
N PHE A 259 0.73 1.44 24.06
CA PHE A 259 -0.50 2.27 24.06
C PHE A 259 -1.66 1.62 24.83
N LEU A 260 -1.78 0.29 24.80
CA LEU A 260 -2.77 -0.45 25.58
C LEU A 260 -2.50 -0.32 27.10
N GLN A 261 -1.23 -0.40 27.52
CA GLN A 261 -0.84 -0.20 28.92
C GLN A 261 -1.11 1.23 29.42
N CYS A 262 -1.03 2.23 28.54
CA CYS A 262 -1.33 3.63 28.86
C CYS A 262 -2.84 3.97 28.80
N GLY A 263 -3.73 3.00 28.60
CA GLY A 263 -5.17 3.21 28.68
C GLY A 263 -5.85 3.76 27.41
N LEU A 264 -5.21 3.62 26.23
CA LEU A 264 -5.73 4.15 24.97
C LEU A 264 -7.16 3.66 24.65
N MET A 265 -7.44 2.39 24.97
CA MET A 265 -8.75 1.78 24.69
C MET A 265 -9.85 2.42 25.53
N GLN A 266 -9.60 2.65 26.82
CA GLN A 266 -10.55 3.31 27.73
C GLN A 266 -10.80 4.76 27.29
N ALA A 267 -9.75 5.47 26.90
CA ALA A 267 -9.87 6.85 26.44
C ALA A 267 -10.63 6.95 25.11
N LEU A 268 -10.44 6.01 24.17
CA LEU A 268 -11.21 5.99 22.92
C LEU A 268 -12.67 5.61 23.14
N SER A 269 -12.97 4.72 24.10
CA SER A 269 -14.36 4.39 24.43
C SER A 269 -15.12 5.59 25.01
N SER A 270 -14.52 6.35 25.93
CA SER A 270 -15.20 7.52 26.50
C SER A 270 -15.45 8.60 25.45
N VAL A 271 -14.53 8.79 24.49
CA VAL A 271 -14.71 9.73 23.37
C VAL A 271 -15.76 9.22 22.37
N ALA A 272 -15.88 7.91 22.18
CA ALA A 272 -16.93 7.33 21.34
C ALA A 272 -18.35 7.54 21.90
N VAL A 273 -18.47 7.73 23.23
CA VAL A 273 -19.74 8.05 23.93
C VAL A 273 -19.97 9.57 24.01
N SER A 274 -19.03 10.40 23.55
CA SER A 274 -19.21 11.86 23.60
C SER A 274 -20.36 12.36 22.71
N SER A 275 -20.92 13.52 23.06
CA SER A 275 -22.03 14.16 22.33
C SER A 275 -21.63 14.71 20.97
N ASP A 276 -20.33 14.91 20.70
CA ASP A 276 -19.86 15.34 19.39
C ASP A 276 -19.85 14.18 18.40
N ALA A 277 -20.73 14.26 17.40
CA ALA A 277 -20.89 13.22 16.39
C ALA A 277 -19.60 12.96 15.59
N GLN A 278 -18.81 14.00 15.29
CA GLN A 278 -17.63 13.88 14.43
C GLN A 278 -16.49 13.16 15.16
N SER A 279 -16.16 13.61 16.37
CA SER A 279 -15.18 12.94 17.23
C SER A 279 -15.62 11.52 17.60
N ALA A 280 -16.91 11.30 17.89
CA ALA A 280 -17.43 9.97 18.22
C ALA A 280 -17.33 8.98 17.05
N ILE A 281 -17.64 9.42 15.82
CA ILE A 281 -17.50 8.59 14.60
C ILE A 281 -16.03 8.24 14.36
N ALA A 282 -15.12 9.22 14.41
CA ALA A 282 -13.69 9.01 14.21
C ALA A 282 -13.10 8.08 15.29
N ALA A 283 -13.43 8.31 16.55
CA ALA A 283 -13.02 7.45 17.67
C ALA A 283 -13.53 6.02 17.51
N THR A 284 -14.78 5.81 17.10
CA THR A 284 -15.36 4.48 16.88
C THR A 284 -14.64 3.71 15.77
N ILE A 285 -14.29 4.38 14.67
CA ILE A 285 -13.54 3.78 13.55
C ILE A 285 -12.12 3.40 14.01
N ILE A 286 -11.43 4.30 14.69
CA ILE A 286 -10.06 4.06 15.21
C ILE A 286 -10.09 2.91 16.22
N LEU A 287 -11.04 2.93 17.16
CA LEU A 287 -11.25 1.86 18.14
C LEU A 287 -11.48 0.50 17.48
N GLY A 288 -12.38 0.43 16.48
CA GLY A 288 -12.62 -0.81 15.74
C GLY A 288 -11.40 -1.30 14.97
N SER A 289 -10.60 -0.40 14.40
CA SER A 289 -9.35 -0.74 13.71
C SER A 289 -8.25 -1.22 14.65
N LEU A 290 -8.13 -0.63 15.84
CA LEU A 290 -7.19 -1.07 16.89
C LEU A 290 -7.59 -2.44 17.45
N LEU A 291 -8.88 -2.70 17.66
CA LEU A 291 -9.38 -4.02 18.07
C LEU A 291 -9.08 -5.09 17.02
N HIS A 292 -9.26 -4.76 15.74
CA HIS A 292 -8.91 -5.70 14.68
C HIS A 292 -7.40 -5.97 14.64
N LEU A 293 -6.57 -4.93 14.81
CA LEU A 293 -5.12 -5.04 14.85
C LEU A 293 -4.63 -5.84 16.07
N SER A 294 -5.24 -5.65 17.23
CA SER A 294 -4.87 -6.35 18.47
C SER A 294 -5.09 -7.85 18.35
N VAL A 295 -6.22 -8.26 17.75
CA VAL A 295 -6.50 -9.69 17.48
C VAL A 295 -5.51 -10.30 16.48
N GLN A 296 -5.00 -9.51 15.52
CA GLN A 296 -4.06 -10.01 14.51
C GLN A 296 -2.62 -10.09 15.00
N LEU A 297 -2.15 -9.11 15.78
CA LEU A 297 -0.73 -8.96 16.10
C LEU A 297 -0.34 -9.44 17.49
N LEU A 298 -1.24 -9.40 18.47
CA LEU A 298 -0.89 -9.73 19.85
C LEU A 298 -1.01 -11.25 20.11
N PRO A 299 -0.09 -11.82 20.91
CA PRO A 299 -0.12 -13.24 21.25
C PRO A 299 -1.40 -13.60 22.03
N PRO A 300 -1.85 -14.87 21.95
CA PRO A 300 -3.15 -15.24 22.49
C PRO A 300 -3.25 -15.17 24.02
N ASN A 301 -2.11 -15.22 24.72
CA ASN A 301 -1.97 -15.38 26.17
C ASN A 301 -1.67 -14.07 26.92
N ASP A 302 -1.75 -12.92 26.27
CA ASP A 302 -1.51 -11.65 26.95
C ASP A 302 -2.80 -11.21 27.67
N ASP A 303 -2.73 -11.05 29.00
CA ASP A 303 -3.83 -10.53 29.84
C ASP A 303 -4.26 -9.11 29.44
N SER A 304 -3.45 -8.46 28.61
CA SER A 304 -3.65 -7.14 28.00
C SER A 304 -4.62 -7.13 26.81
N LYS A 305 -5.07 -8.30 26.33
CA LYS A 305 -6.13 -8.35 25.31
C LYS A 305 -7.34 -7.60 25.85
N PRO A 306 -7.86 -6.59 25.14
CA PRO A 306 -9.10 -5.97 25.54
C PRO A 306 -10.20 -7.03 25.39
N LEU A 307 -10.58 -7.67 26.50
CA LEU A 307 -11.97 -8.07 26.67
C LEU A 307 -12.76 -6.81 26.33
N LEU A 308 -13.61 -6.92 25.31
CA LEU A 308 -14.53 -5.90 24.80
C LEU A 308 -14.53 -4.60 25.63
N PRO A 309 -14.19 -3.44 25.03
CA PRO A 309 -13.99 -2.18 25.75
C PRO A 309 -15.09 -1.96 26.78
N ASP A 310 -14.75 -1.35 27.93
CA ASP A 310 -15.65 -1.14 29.06
C ASP A 310 -17.00 -0.49 28.69
N LEU A 311 -17.17 0.03 27.46
CA LEU A 311 -18.44 0.27 26.76
C LEU A 311 -19.54 -0.78 26.99
N LEU A 312 -19.20 -2.07 27.17
CA LEU A 312 -20.18 -3.12 27.46
C LEU A 312 -20.49 -3.32 28.94
N LYS A 313 -19.62 -2.80 29.84
CA LYS A 313 -19.80 -2.83 31.29
C LYS A 313 -20.38 -1.53 31.82
N GLU A 314 -20.18 -0.42 31.12
CA GLU A 314 -20.79 0.88 31.43
C GLU A 314 -22.28 0.85 31.08
N THR A 315 -23.12 0.64 32.09
CA THR A 315 -24.51 1.09 32.03
C THR A 315 -24.49 2.61 32.16
N GLY A 316 -24.87 3.33 31.10
CA GLY A 316 -24.95 4.80 31.15
C GLY A 316 -25.85 5.25 32.29
N ASN A 317 -25.47 6.35 32.95
CA ASN A 317 -26.26 6.91 34.04
C ASN A 317 -27.57 7.52 33.51
N ASN A 318 -27.58 7.91 32.22
CA ASN A 318 -28.68 8.56 31.52
C ASN A 318 -29.18 7.76 30.30
N LEU A 319 -30.43 8.00 29.87
CA LEU A 319 -31.01 7.36 28.67
C LEU A 319 -30.26 7.74 27.38
N GLU A 320 -29.77 8.98 27.30
CA GLU A 320 -29.03 9.49 26.14
C GLU A 320 -27.65 8.83 26.01
N GLU A 321 -26.93 8.70 27.11
CA GLU A 321 -25.65 7.96 27.17
C GLU A 321 -25.85 6.50 26.75
N ASN A 322 -26.91 5.84 27.25
CA ASN A 322 -27.25 4.48 26.85
C ASN A 322 -27.58 4.36 25.35
N LEU A 323 -28.23 5.36 24.75
CA LEU A 323 -28.48 5.38 23.31
C LEU A 323 -27.19 5.56 22.51
N GLN A 324 -26.29 6.43 22.98
CA GLN A 324 -24.98 6.67 22.36
C GLN A 324 -24.07 5.44 22.44
N ILE A 325 -24.04 4.74 23.58
CA ILE A 325 -23.32 3.47 23.75
C ILE A 325 -23.85 2.42 22.76
N ASN A 326 -25.17 2.24 22.68
CA ASN A 326 -25.77 1.30 21.73
C ASN A 326 -25.46 1.66 20.26
N LEU A 327 -25.45 2.95 19.93
CA LEU A 327 -25.08 3.43 18.61
C LEU A 327 -23.60 3.16 18.30
N ALA A 328 -22.70 3.44 19.25
CA ALA A 328 -21.27 3.18 19.12
C ALA A 328 -20.99 1.68 18.95
N VAL A 329 -21.67 0.82 19.71
CA VAL A 329 -21.56 -0.65 19.58
C VAL A 329 -22.03 -1.11 18.19
N LYS A 330 -23.16 -0.60 17.69
CA LYS A 330 -23.64 -0.93 16.34
C LYS A 330 -22.64 -0.48 15.27
N ARG A 331 -22.13 0.74 15.37
CA ARG A 331 -21.08 1.28 14.47
C ARG A 331 -19.81 0.44 14.54
N LEU A 332 -19.39 0.00 15.72
CA LEU A 332 -18.23 -0.87 15.91
C LEU A 332 -18.43 -2.25 15.28
N GLN A 333 -19.64 -2.82 15.35
CA GLN A 333 -19.98 -4.06 14.63
C GLN A 333 -19.88 -3.87 13.10
N GLU A 334 -20.34 -2.74 12.58
CA GLU A 334 -20.21 -2.40 11.15
C GLU A 334 -18.73 -2.24 10.73
N VAL A 335 -17.90 -1.59 11.56
CA VAL A 335 -16.44 -1.49 11.36
C VAL A 335 -15.80 -2.88 11.39
N HIS A 336 -16.14 -3.72 12.36
CA HIS A 336 -15.63 -5.07 12.46
C HIS A 336 -16.01 -5.90 11.24
N HIS A 337 -17.26 -5.80 10.78
CA HIS A 337 -17.71 -6.49 9.57
C HIS A 337 -16.93 -6.01 8.34
N MET A 338 -16.66 -4.70 8.23
CA MET A 338 -15.88 -4.12 7.14
C MET A 338 -14.41 -4.57 7.14
N LEU A 339 -13.77 -4.64 8.32
CA LEU A 339 -12.36 -5.06 8.46
C LEU A 339 -12.17 -6.58 8.37
N SER A 340 -13.15 -7.36 8.82
CA SER A 340 -13.14 -8.83 8.69
C SER A 340 -13.49 -9.29 7.28
N ALA A 341 -14.27 -8.50 6.54
CA ALA A 341 -14.54 -8.75 5.13
C ALA A 341 -13.25 -8.62 4.30
N LYS A 342 -13.17 -9.38 3.19
CA LYS A 342 -12.06 -9.25 2.25
C LYS A 342 -12.02 -7.82 1.69
N PRO A 343 -10.83 -7.20 1.56
CA PRO A 343 -10.72 -5.83 1.06
C PRO A 343 -11.34 -5.74 -0.33
N THR A 344 -12.23 -4.77 -0.52
CA THR A 344 -12.85 -4.52 -1.81
C THR A 344 -11.85 -3.80 -2.72
N PRO A 345 -11.55 -4.33 -3.92
CA PRO A 345 -10.73 -3.62 -4.89
C PRO A 345 -11.42 -2.32 -5.31
N TYR A 346 -10.64 -1.25 -5.42
CA TYR A 346 -11.10 0.04 -5.91
C TYR A 346 -11.17 0.04 -7.43
N SER A 347 -10.16 -0.52 -8.11
CA SER A 347 -10.15 -0.58 -9.56
C SER A 347 -11.02 -1.71 -10.10
N VAL A 348 -11.71 -1.41 -11.20
CA VAL A 348 -12.47 -2.43 -11.95
C VAL A 348 -11.52 -3.49 -12.51
N TYR A 349 -10.30 -3.10 -12.89
CA TYR A 349 -9.27 -4.02 -13.40
C TYR A 349 -8.88 -5.09 -12.37
N LEU A 350 -8.56 -4.71 -11.14
CA LEU A 350 -8.23 -5.68 -10.09
C LEU A 350 -9.44 -6.55 -9.73
N SER A 351 -10.64 -5.95 -9.68
CA SER A 351 -11.86 -6.72 -9.44
C SER A 351 -12.08 -7.78 -10.52
N HIS A 352 -11.85 -7.45 -11.80
CA HIS A 352 -11.95 -8.36 -12.92
C HIS A 352 -10.94 -9.52 -12.80
N ILE A 353 -9.67 -9.22 -12.49
CA ILE A 353 -8.63 -10.24 -12.30
C ILE A 353 -9.01 -11.21 -11.17
N LEU A 354 -9.54 -10.70 -10.06
CA LEU A 354 -9.97 -11.53 -8.93
C LEU A 354 -11.16 -12.44 -9.27
N HIS A 355 -12.09 -11.99 -10.13
CA HIS A 355 -13.22 -12.82 -10.56
C HIS A 355 -12.78 -13.97 -11.49
N HIS A 356 -11.81 -13.75 -12.38
CA HIS A 356 -11.30 -14.77 -13.31
C HIS A 356 -10.39 -15.81 -12.65
N ASN A 357 -9.82 -15.50 -11.48
CA ASN A 357 -8.98 -16.41 -10.70
C ASN A 357 -9.70 -16.93 -9.44
N PRO A 358 -10.81 -17.70 -9.54
CA PRO A 358 -11.61 -18.11 -8.37
C PRO A 358 -10.95 -19.21 -7.51
N SER A 359 -9.83 -19.78 -7.94
CA SER A 359 -9.31 -21.04 -7.39
C SER A 359 -8.48 -20.92 -6.09
N GLY A 360 -8.33 -19.72 -5.50
CA GLY A 360 -7.47 -19.50 -4.33
C GLY A 360 -8.12 -19.65 -2.94
N THR A 361 -9.45 -19.65 -2.80
CA THR A 361 -10.09 -19.68 -1.47
C THR A 361 -11.28 -20.62 -1.39
N ARG A 362 -11.01 -21.92 -1.52
CA ARG A 362 -11.88 -22.99 -1.00
C ARG A 362 -11.26 -23.56 0.28
N ALA A 363 -11.23 -22.74 1.33
CA ALA A 363 -11.03 -23.20 2.70
C ALA A 363 -12.24 -22.73 3.53
N GLN A 364 -13.13 -23.69 3.78
CA GLN A 364 -14.28 -23.73 4.70
C GLN A 364 -15.39 -22.65 4.59
N PRO A 365 -16.64 -23.03 4.26
CA PRO A 365 -17.81 -22.20 4.51
C PRO A 365 -18.26 -22.41 5.96
N ILE A 366 -17.95 -21.46 6.83
CA ILE A 366 -18.70 -21.28 8.07
C ILE A 366 -19.34 -19.90 7.97
N GLY A 367 -20.66 -19.89 7.83
CA GLY A 367 -21.47 -18.68 7.90
C GLY A 367 -21.63 -17.94 6.57
N THR A 368 -22.88 -17.79 6.18
CA THR A 368 -23.40 -16.93 5.11
C THR A 368 -22.64 -15.59 5.03
N SER A 369 -21.78 -15.43 4.05
CA SER A 369 -21.09 -14.16 3.78
C SER A 369 -20.93 -13.96 2.27
N ASP A 370 -21.34 -12.77 1.84
CA ASP A 370 -21.45 -12.38 0.44
C ASP A 370 -20.08 -12.14 -0.21
N PRO A 371 -19.93 -12.34 -1.54
CA PRO A 371 -18.70 -12.02 -2.27
C PRO A 371 -18.51 -10.49 -2.45
N PRO A 372 -17.30 -10.03 -2.83
CA PRO A 372 -16.85 -8.63 -2.71
C PRO A 372 -17.60 -7.62 -3.60
N SER A 373 -17.61 -6.38 -3.11
CA SER A 373 -18.69 -5.40 -3.22
C SER A 373 -18.71 -4.49 -4.46
N SER A 374 -17.86 -4.73 -5.46
CA SER A 374 -17.85 -3.90 -6.69
C SER A 374 -18.92 -4.39 -7.69
N PHE A 375 -19.13 -5.71 -7.76
CA PHE A 375 -20.20 -6.33 -8.56
C PHE A 375 -21.55 -6.39 -7.81
N THR A 376 -21.62 -5.97 -6.53
CA THR A 376 -22.86 -6.02 -5.74
C THR A 376 -23.77 -4.81 -5.90
N LEU A 377 -23.32 -3.71 -6.52
CA LEU A 377 -24.23 -2.61 -6.90
C LEU A 377 -25.39 -3.12 -7.77
N LEU A 378 -25.13 -4.17 -8.56
CA LEU A 378 -26.12 -4.86 -9.39
C LEU A 378 -26.86 -5.99 -8.65
N ARG A 379 -26.33 -6.51 -7.53
CA ARG A 379 -26.93 -7.62 -6.75
C ARG A 379 -27.89 -7.19 -5.65
N ARG A 380 -28.11 -5.88 -5.43
CA ARG A 380 -29.03 -5.40 -4.39
C ARG A 380 -30.49 -5.86 -4.60
N ASN A 381 -30.82 -6.36 -5.79
CA ASN A 381 -32.08 -7.03 -6.11
C ASN A 381 -32.00 -8.56 -5.92
N ARG A 382 -31.68 -9.00 -4.70
CA ARG A 382 -31.63 -10.44 -4.37
C ARG A 382 -33.00 -11.11 -4.25
N SER A 383 -34.08 -10.38 -4.55
CA SER A 383 -35.44 -10.90 -4.60
C SER A 383 -35.80 -11.59 -5.93
N LEU A 384 -34.89 -11.71 -6.90
CA LEU A 384 -35.22 -12.25 -8.22
C LEU A 384 -34.49 -13.51 -8.69
N ASN A 385 -33.51 -14.07 -7.96
CA ASN A 385 -32.69 -15.16 -8.52
C ASN A 385 -32.45 -16.35 -7.57
N ILE A 386 -33.46 -17.23 -7.43
CA ILE A 386 -33.29 -18.70 -7.44
C ILE A 386 -34.59 -19.33 -7.97
N MET A 387 -34.87 -19.24 -9.27
CA MET A 387 -35.76 -20.19 -9.94
C MET A 387 -35.18 -20.51 -11.32
N ARG A 388 -34.91 -21.80 -11.54
CA ARG A 388 -34.59 -22.36 -12.86
C ARG A 388 -35.84 -22.25 -13.74
N ASP A 389 -35.59 -21.99 -15.02
CA ASP A 389 -36.56 -21.85 -16.12
C ASP A 389 -37.31 -20.50 -16.14
N TYR A 390 -36.77 -19.53 -16.89
CA TYR A 390 -37.50 -18.31 -17.24
C TYR A 390 -38.47 -18.60 -18.41
N PRO A 391 -39.80 -18.46 -18.24
CA PRO A 391 -40.73 -18.37 -19.36
C PRO A 391 -40.50 -17.07 -20.15
N GLU A 392 -40.73 -17.09 -21.47
CA GLU A 392 -40.48 -15.98 -22.41
C GLU A 392 -41.07 -14.62 -21.95
N GLU A 393 -42.22 -14.65 -21.27
CA GLU A 393 -42.91 -13.47 -20.74
C GLU A 393 -42.11 -12.75 -19.65
N GLN A 394 -41.41 -13.49 -18.78
CA GLN A 394 -40.59 -12.91 -17.70
C GLN A 394 -39.30 -12.28 -18.23
N THR A 395 -38.71 -12.85 -19.28
CA THR A 395 -37.58 -12.24 -20.00
C THR A 395 -37.97 -10.94 -20.70
N LEU A 396 -39.17 -10.88 -21.30
CA LEU A 396 -39.68 -9.64 -21.89
C LEU A 396 -40.02 -8.58 -20.85
N LEU A 397 -40.53 -8.98 -19.68
CA LEU A 397 -40.73 -8.09 -18.53
C LEU A 397 -39.40 -7.56 -17.98
N ALA A 398 -38.38 -8.42 -17.85
CA ALA A 398 -37.03 -8.01 -17.44
C ALA A 398 -36.42 -7.02 -18.44
N LEU A 399 -36.56 -7.25 -19.75
CA LEU A 399 -36.13 -6.34 -20.80
C LEU A 399 -36.88 -4.99 -20.74
N LYS A 400 -38.19 -4.99 -20.51
CA LYS A 400 -38.98 -3.75 -20.31
C LYS A 400 -38.52 -2.99 -19.06
N ASN A 401 -38.19 -3.69 -17.98
CA ASN A 401 -37.73 -3.08 -16.72
C ASN A 401 -36.38 -2.37 -16.88
N THR A 402 -35.53 -2.75 -17.84
CA THR A 402 -34.27 -2.02 -18.12
C THR A 402 -34.47 -0.63 -18.74
N LYS A 403 -35.67 -0.32 -19.26
CA LYS A 403 -36.05 0.94 -19.95
C LYS A 403 -35.25 1.29 -21.22
N VAL A 404 -34.27 0.48 -21.62
CA VAL A 404 -33.43 0.68 -22.83
C VAL A 404 -34.26 0.71 -24.13
N LEU A 405 -35.38 -0.02 -24.16
CA LEU A 405 -36.30 -0.03 -25.29
C LEU A 405 -37.22 1.21 -25.34
N ASN A 406 -37.40 1.90 -24.21
CA ASN A 406 -38.34 3.02 -24.09
C ASN A 406 -37.68 4.36 -24.43
N THR A 407 -36.47 4.62 -23.92
CA THR A 407 -35.76 5.90 -24.11
C THR A 407 -34.36 5.69 -24.71
N LYS A 408 -33.89 6.70 -25.46
CA LYS A 408 -32.51 6.71 -26.02
C LYS A 408 -31.50 7.36 -25.07
N GLU A 409 -31.96 8.00 -24.01
CA GLU A 409 -31.12 8.77 -23.09
C GLU A 409 -30.51 7.89 -21.99
N LYS A 410 -29.19 8.02 -21.80
CA LYS A 410 -28.39 7.24 -20.84
C LYS A 410 -28.83 7.35 -19.38
N GLY A 411 -29.45 8.48 -19.00
CA GLY A 411 -29.83 8.80 -17.63
C GLY A 411 -31.08 8.06 -17.16
N ASP A 412 -31.94 7.65 -18.09
CA ASP A 412 -33.23 7.02 -17.79
C ASP A 412 -33.15 5.49 -17.72
N TRP A 413 -32.01 4.92 -18.13
CA TRP A 413 -31.79 3.48 -18.14
C TRP A 413 -31.54 2.98 -16.71
N ASP A 414 -32.20 1.88 -16.35
CA ASP A 414 -31.91 1.21 -15.07
C ASP A 414 -30.72 0.27 -15.25
N TRP A 415 -29.53 0.83 -15.01
CA TRP A 415 -28.26 0.09 -15.09
C TRP A 415 -28.17 -1.04 -14.06
N GLY A 416 -28.89 -0.94 -12.93
CA GLY A 416 -29.03 -1.99 -11.92
C GLY A 416 -29.72 -3.22 -12.47
N ALA A 417 -30.89 -3.00 -13.09
CA ALA A 417 -31.65 -4.06 -13.77
C ALA A 417 -30.88 -4.62 -14.98
N LEU A 418 -30.20 -3.77 -15.76
CA LEU A 418 -29.43 -4.17 -16.94
C LEU A 418 -28.27 -5.11 -16.56
N GLY A 419 -27.51 -4.76 -15.53
CA GLY A 419 -26.44 -5.61 -15.03
C GLY A 419 -26.96 -6.91 -14.40
N ALA A 420 -28.10 -6.90 -13.70
CA ALA A 420 -28.71 -8.12 -13.17
C ALA A 420 -29.19 -9.08 -14.26
N LEU A 421 -29.74 -8.55 -15.36
CA LEU A 421 -30.14 -9.32 -16.54
C LEU A 421 -28.92 -10.00 -17.18
N LEU A 422 -27.85 -9.24 -17.42
CA LEU A 422 -26.63 -9.76 -18.07
C LEU A 422 -25.81 -10.69 -17.17
N LEU A 423 -25.90 -10.55 -15.84
CA LEU A 423 -25.19 -11.39 -14.87
C LEU A 423 -25.92 -12.72 -14.58
N SER A 424 -27.23 -12.80 -14.84
CA SER A 424 -27.97 -14.05 -14.70
C SER A 424 -27.33 -15.13 -15.59
N PRO A 425 -27.14 -16.38 -15.09
CA PRO A 425 -26.58 -17.45 -15.91
C PRO A 425 -27.39 -17.51 -17.20
N PRO A 426 -26.73 -17.50 -18.37
CA PRO A 426 -27.38 -17.15 -19.62
C PRO A 426 -28.55 -18.10 -19.83
N SER A 427 -29.78 -17.56 -19.80
CA SER A 427 -30.94 -18.38 -20.08
C SER A 427 -30.80 -18.87 -21.52
N PRO A 428 -30.91 -20.19 -21.77
CA PRO A 428 -30.74 -20.75 -23.11
C PRO A 428 -31.70 -20.12 -24.13
N THR A 429 -32.82 -19.58 -23.66
CA THR A 429 -33.80 -18.81 -24.45
C THR A 429 -33.26 -17.47 -24.94
N LEU A 430 -32.58 -16.67 -24.11
CA LEU A 430 -32.01 -15.38 -24.57
C LEU A 430 -30.80 -15.56 -25.49
N LEU A 431 -30.04 -16.65 -25.33
CA LEU A 431 -28.90 -16.95 -26.20
C LEU A 431 -29.33 -17.30 -27.63
N HIS A 432 -30.39 -18.11 -27.77
CA HIS A 432 -30.94 -18.57 -29.05
C HIS A 432 -31.91 -17.56 -29.71
N ASN A 433 -32.46 -16.63 -28.92
CA ASN A 433 -33.40 -15.62 -29.43
C ASN A 433 -32.71 -14.31 -29.87
N VAL A 434 -31.38 -14.18 -29.80
CA VAL A 434 -30.67 -13.04 -30.46
C VAL A 434 -30.85 -13.11 -31.98
N GLY A 435 -30.87 -14.34 -32.52
CA GLY A 435 -31.25 -14.64 -33.91
C GLY A 435 -32.77 -14.61 -34.18
N GLY A 436 -33.59 -15.00 -33.20
CA GLY A 436 -35.04 -15.14 -33.35
C GLY A 436 -35.88 -13.87 -33.13
N ASP A 437 -35.64 -13.14 -32.04
CA ASP A 437 -36.50 -12.05 -31.58
C ASP A 437 -35.97 -10.65 -31.97
N GLU A 438 -36.76 -9.90 -32.75
CA GLU A 438 -36.41 -8.55 -33.18
C GLU A 438 -36.27 -7.56 -32.00
N THR A 439 -37.03 -7.77 -30.92
CA THR A 439 -37.00 -6.95 -29.70
C THR A 439 -35.67 -7.08 -28.97
N VAL A 440 -35.15 -8.30 -28.82
CA VAL A 440 -33.86 -8.62 -28.21
C VAL A 440 -32.71 -8.07 -29.07
N ARG A 441 -32.79 -8.25 -30.40
CA ARG A 441 -31.82 -7.68 -31.33
C ARG A 441 -31.79 -6.14 -31.26
N ARG A 442 -32.95 -5.49 -31.19
CA ARG A 442 -33.06 -4.03 -31.06
C ARG A 442 -32.48 -3.54 -29.73
N PHE A 443 -32.68 -4.29 -28.66
CA PHE A 443 -32.08 -4.02 -27.35
C PHE A 443 -30.55 -4.03 -27.43
N PHE A 444 -29.93 -5.11 -27.92
CA PHE A 444 -28.46 -5.20 -28.04
C PHE A 444 -27.89 -4.19 -29.03
N ARG A 445 -28.55 -3.90 -30.16
CA ARG A 445 -28.07 -2.85 -31.09
C ARG A 445 -28.05 -1.47 -30.45
N ARG A 446 -29.05 -1.12 -29.63
CA ARG A 446 -29.07 0.16 -28.89
C ARG A 446 -27.97 0.22 -27.84
N LEU A 447 -27.76 -0.89 -27.13
CA LEU A 447 -26.70 -0.99 -26.12
C LEU A 447 -25.30 -0.90 -26.76
N ILE A 448 -25.06 -1.61 -27.86
CA ILE A 448 -23.81 -1.56 -28.64
C ILE A 448 -23.58 -0.16 -29.21
N TYR A 449 -24.63 0.53 -29.69
CA TYR A 449 -24.50 1.90 -30.19
C TYR A 449 -23.98 2.87 -29.12
N PHE A 450 -24.38 2.69 -27.86
CA PHE A 450 -23.85 3.47 -26.74
C PHE A 450 -22.34 3.23 -26.52
N TYR A 451 -21.89 1.98 -26.63
CA TYR A 451 -20.47 1.62 -26.49
C TYR A 451 -19.63 1.82 -27.75
N LEU A 452 -20.24 2.17 -28.89
CA LEU A 452 -19.50 2.36 -30.14
C LEU A 452 -18.63 3.62 -30.03
N PRO A 453 -17.31 3.56 -30.28
CA PRO A 453 -16.46 4.75 -30.17
C PRO A 453 -16.87 5.87 -31.15
N ALA A 454 -17.44 5.49 -32.30
CA ALA A 454 -17.95 6.42 -33.31
C ALA A 454 -19.13 7.27 -32.82
N SER A 455 -19.94 6.76 -31.87
CA SER A 455 -21.09 7.50 -31.33
C SER A 455 -20.68 8.58 -30.32
N LYS A 456 -19.43 8.52 -29.82
CA LYS A 456 -18.87 9.41 -28.78
C LYS A 456 -19.70 9.48 -27.49
N LEU A 457 -20.66 8.57 -27.29
CA LEU A 457 -21.51 8.57 -26.09
C LEU A 457 -20.75 8.05 -24.87
N PHE A 458 -20.04 6.94 -25.01
CA PHE A 458 -19.19 6.37 -23.97
C PHE A 458 -17.76 6.94 -23.99
N SER A 459 -17.14 7.12 -25.17
CA SER A 459 -15.73 7.53 -25.28
C SER A 459 -15.45 8.98 -24.85
N ALA A 460 -16.47 9.85 -24.86
CA ALA A 460 -16.36 11.25 -24.43
C ALA A 460 -16.81 11.48 -22.98
N LEU A 461 -17.17 10.43 -22.23
CA LEU A 461 -17.43 10.59 -20.80
C LEU A 461 -16.12 10.87 -20.08
N ASP A 462 -16.07 11.99 -19.37
CA ASP A 462 -14.95 12.31 -18.51
C ASP A 462 -14.91 11.35 -17.31
N LEU A 463 -13.71 10.94 -16.95
CA LEU A 463 -13.45 10.25 -15.69
C LEU A 463 -13.72 11.23 -14.56
N VAL A 464 -14.57 10.83 -13.61
CA VAL A 464 -14.83 11.63 -12.43
C VAL A 464 -13.50 11.83 -11.70
N LYS A 465 -13.18 13.07 -11.37
CA LYS A 465 -11.97 13.39 -10.60
C LYS A 465 -12.11 12.77 -9.21
N ASP A 466 -11.10 11.98 -8.85
CA ASP A 466 -10.69 11.50 -7.52
C ASP A 466 -11.76 11.52 -6.40
N GLY A 467 -12.18 10.33 -5.95
CA GLY A 467 -12.85 10.12 -4.66
C GLY A 467 -14.39 10.18 -4.63
N ALA A 468 -15.04 10.67 -5.69
CA ALA A 468 -16.50 10.55 -5.83
C ALA A 468 -16.88 9.18 -6.45
N GLN A 469 -18.08 8.68 -6.15
CA GLN A 469 -18.55 7.41 -6.71
C GLN A 469 -18.43 7.43 -8.24
N ASP A 470 -17.63 6.54 -8.80
CA ASP A 470 -17.59 6.33 -10.24
C ASP A 470 -18.92 5.68 -10.66
N HIS A 471 -19.94 6.49 -10.92
CA HIS A 471 -21.11 6.03 -11.70
C HIS A 471 -20.65 5.41 -13.03
N ASN A 472 -19.50 5.85 -13.55
CA ASN A 472 -18.84 5.31 -14.73
C ASN A 472 -18.40 3.83 -14.57
N GLN A 473 -18.08 3.35 -13.36
CA GLN A 473 -17.71 1.95 -13.15
C GLN A 473 -18.87 1.00 -13.50
N ILE A 474 -20.12 1.40 -13.24
CA ILE A 474 -21.30 0.60 -13.57
C ILE A 474 -21.39 0.39 -15.07
N TYR A 475 -21.09 1.41 -15.89
CA TYR A 475 -21.07 1.29 -17.36
C TYR A 475 -20.00 0.29 -17.82
N VAL A 476 -18.79 0.39 -17.28
CA VAL A 476 -17.68 -0.51 -17.65
C VAL A 476 -17.98 -1.96 -17.26
N VAL A 477 -18.50 -2.19 -16.06
CA VAL A 477 -18.89 -3.52 -15.58
C VAL A 477 -20.01 -4.10 -16.45
N THR A 478 -21.00 -3.28 -16.80
CA THR A 478 -22.11 -3.69 -17.68
C THR A 478 -21.60 -4.04 -19.08
N ALA A 479 -20.64 -3.28 -19.62
CA ALA A 479 -19.99 -3.57 -20.90
C ALA A 479 -19.25 -4.92 -20.88
N CYS A 480 -18.51 -5.20 -19.80
CA CYS A 480 -17.80 -6.47 -19.64
C CYS A 480 -18.77 -7.66 -19.63
N HIS A 481 -19.88 -7.56 -18.89
CA HIS A 481 -20.91 -8.60 -18.91
C HIS A 481 -21.60 -8.73 -20.27
N MET A 482 -21.91 -7.62 -20.94
CA MET A 482 -22.52 -7.65 -22.27
C MET A 482 -21.66 -8.41 -23.26
N VAL A 483 -20.35 -8.12 -23.27
CA VAL A 483 -19.40 -8.74 -24.18
C VAL A 483 -19.21 -10.23 -23.87
N GLN A 484 -19.17 -10.61 -22.59
CA GLN A 484 -19.17 -12.01 -22.16
C GLN A 484 -20.48 -12.73 -22.51
N PHE A 485 -21.63 -12.07 -22.42
CA PHE A 485 -22.91 -12.65 -22.81
C PHE A 485 -22.97 -12.88 -24.33
N LEU A 486 -22.56 -11.90 -25.12
CA LEU A 486 -22.54 -11.98 -26.59
C LEU A 486 -21.57 -13.04 -27.12
N SER A 487 -20.47 -13.33 -26.41
CA SER A 487 -19.54 -14.39 -26.83
C SER A 487 -20.15 -15.79 -26.77
N HIS A 488 -21.11 -16.00 -25.85
CA HIS A 488 -21.80 -17.28 -25.67
C HIS A 488 -23.11 -17.39 -26.49
N SER A 489 -23.47 -16.33 -27.21
CA SER A 489 -24.71 -16.23 -28.02
C SER A 489 -24.55 -16.85 -29.42
N ASP A 490 -25.65 -16.88 -30.19
CA ASP A 490 -25.71 -17.30 -31.60
C ASP A 490 -24.74 -16.55 -32.52
N ASP A 491 -24.57 -17.04 -33.76
CA ASP A 491 -23.72 -16.45 -34.80
C ASP A 491 -24.01 -14.96 -35.07
N GLU A 492 -25.29 -14.55 -35.01
CA GLU A 492 -25.69 -13.14 -35.11
C GLU A 492 -25.18 -12.29 -33.92
N GLY A 493 -25.18 -12.84 -32.70
CA GLY A 493 -24.61 -12.20 -31.52
C GLY A 493 -23.09 -12.04 -31.63
N GLN A 494 -22.42 -13.08 -32.13
CA GLN A 494 -20.98 -13.03 -32.41
C GLN A 494 -20.65 -12.03 -33.53
N ARG A 495 -21.48 -11.92 -34.57
CA ARG A 495 -21.32 -10.92 -35.64
C ARG A 495 -21.42 -9.49 -35.10
N LEU A 496 -22.41 -9.21 -34.25
CA LEU A 496 -22.54 -7.90 -33.59
C LEU A 496 -21.32 -7.58 -32.72
N LEU A 497 -20.80 -8.58 -32.01
CA LEU A 497 -19.59 -8.44 -31.20
C LEU A 497 -18.34 -8.16 -32.04
N ARG A 498 -18.15 -8.86 -33.18
CA ARG A 498 -17.03 -8.61 -34.10
C ARG A 498 -17.04 -7.18 -34.64
N ASN A 499 -18.20 -6.68 -35.07
CA ASN A 499 -18.34 -5.31 -35.55
C ASN A 499 -17.94 -4.29 -34.47
N LEU A 500 -18.38 -4.53 -33.22
CA LEU A 500 -17.98 -3.68 -32.09
C LEU A 500 -16.47 -3.72 -31.86
N ILE A 501 -15.83 -4.90 -31.89
CA ILE A 501 -14.38 -5.05 -31.71
C ILE A 501 -13.61 -4.35 -32.84
N GLU A 502 -14.03 -4.50 -34.09
CA GLU A 502 -13.41 -3.85 -35.24
C GLU A 502 -13.48 -2.33 -35.15
N ASP A 503 -14.63 -1.77 -34.74
CA ASP A 503 -14.78 -0.33 -34.51
C ASP A 503 -13.93 0.16 -33.32
N ILE A 504 -13.82 -0.64 -32.26
CA ILE A 504 -12.92 -0.33 -31.13
C ILE A 504 -11.46 -0.31 -31.62
N LEU A 505 -11.02 -1.31 -32.38
CA LEU A 505 -9.66 -1.36 -32.94
C LEU A 505 -9.39 -0.22 -33.93
N ALA A 506 -10.39 0.23 -34.67
CA ALA A 506 -10.27 1.38 -35.56
C ALA A 506 -10.09 2.70 -34.79
N PHE A 507 -10.72 2.82 -33.62
CA PHE A 507 -10.65 4.01 -32.76
C PHE A 507 -9.40 4.06 -31.87
N LEU A 508 -8.92 2.90 -31.40
CA LEU A 508 -7.73 2.84 -30.58
C LEU A 508 -6.52 3.41 -31.33
N PRO A 509 -5.60 4.10 -30.63
CA PRO A 509 -4.48 4.77 -31.27
C PRO A 509 -3.65 3.77 -32.08
N LYS A 510 -3.66 3.93 -33.41
CA LYS A 510 -2.75 3.25 -34.31
C LYS A 510 -1.42 4.00 -34.28
N VAL A 511 -0.34 3.29 -34.04
CA VAL A 511 1.00 3.87 -33.99
C VAL A 511 1.39 4.24 -35.41
N GLN A 512 1.36 5.53 -35.75
CA GLN A 512 2.08 6.04 -36.92
C GLN A 512 3.29 6.83 -36.42
N ALA A 513 4.45 6.51 -36.98
CA ALA A 513 5.70 7.21 -36.75
C ALA A 513 5.54 8.70 -37.15
N GLY A 514 5.40 9.59 -36.16
CA GLY A 514 5.60 11.03 -36.35
C GLY A 514 4.43 11.97 -36.01
N GLY A 515 3.28 11.49 -35.55
CA GLY A 515 2.16 12.36 -35.17
C GLY A 515 1.82 12.27 -33.68
N TYR A 516 1.85 13.40 -32.96
CA TYR A 516 1.18 13.52 -31.65
C TYR A 516 -0.31 13.20 -31.84
N ASN A 517 -0.71 11.97 -31.54
CA ASN A 517 -2.11 11.58 -31.57
C ASN A 517 -2.84 12.28 -30.42
N ARG A 518 -3.73 13.24 -30.74
CA ARG A 518 -4.62 13.92 -29.77
C ARG A 518 -5.40 12.94 -28.87
N SER A 519 -5.56 11.68 -29.31
CA SER A 519 -6.24 10.62 -28.57
C SER A 519 -5.52 10.19 -27.28
N ILE A 520 -4.19 10.22 -27.23
CA ILE A 520 -3.45 9.74 -26.03
C ILE A 520 -3.67 10.67 -24.83
N GLY A 521 -3.78 11.99 -25.07
CA GLY A 521 -4.13 12.96 -24.03
C GLY A 521 -5.55 12.77 -23.50
N SER A 522 -6.50 12.39 -24.36
CA SER A 522 -7.88 12.10 -23.93
C SER A 522 -8.02 10.77 -23.19
N LEU A 523 -7.21 9.75 -23.51
CA LEU A 523 -7.29 8.43 -22.84
C LEU A 523 -6.98 8.50 -21.34
N GLY A 524 -6.18 9.47 -20.89
CA GLY A 524 -5.93 9.68 -19.47
C GLY A 524 -7.10 10.32 -18.70
N VAL A 525 -8.04 10.95 -19.42
CA VAL A 525 -9.09 11.81 -18.86
C VAL A 525 -10.50 11.27 -19.13
N THR A 526 -10.68 10.42 -20.15
CA THR A 526 -11.99 9.89 -20.54
C THR A 526 -12.12 8.37 -20.33
N CYS A 527 -13.36 7.87 -20.29
CA CYS A 527 -13.69 6.43 -20.21
C CYS A 527 -13.20 5.62 -21.42
N ALA A 528 -12.62 6.25 -22.45
CA ALA A 528 -12.00 5.57 -23.58
C ALA A 528 -10.87 4.60 -23.17
N ARG A 529 -10.24 4.80 -22.00
CA ARG A 529 -9.26 3.83 -21.46
C ARG A 529 -9.86 2.46 -21.18
N ASP A 530 -11.15 2.39 -20.83
CA ASP A 530 -11.77 1.16 -20.35
C ASP A 530 -12.18 0.21 -21.49
N TYR A 531 -12.01 0.63 -22.75
CA TYR A 531 -12.09 -0.29 -23.90
C TYR A 531 -11.06 -1.42 -23.82
N TYR A 532 -9.87 -1.17 -23.25
CA TYR A 532 -8.88 -2.23 -23.03
C TYR A 532 -9.37 -3.30 -22.05
N LEU A 533 -10.13 -2.91 -21.02
CA LEU A 533 -10.76 -3.84 -20.08
C LEU A 533 -11.91 -4.62 -20.73
N ILE A 534 -12.73 -3.95 -21.55
CA ILE A 534 -13.82 -4.59 -22.30
C ILE A 534 -13.28 -5.66 -23.26
N LEU A 535 -12.19 -5.38 -23.99
CA LEU A 535 -11.52 -6.39 -24.82
C LEU A 535 -10.88 -7.48 -23.97
N GLY A 536 -10.29 -7.10 -22.84
CA GLY A 536 -9.67 -8.01 -21.89
C GLY A 536 -10.62 -9.04 -21.28
N SER A 537 -11.89 -8.68 -21.05
CA SER A 537 -12.88 -9.58 -20.45
C SER A 537 -13.22 -10.80 -21.31
N LEU A 538 -13.01 -10.72 -22.63
CA LEU A 538 -13.16 -11.83 -23.57
C LEU A 538 -12.03 -12.85 -23.46
N SER A 539 -10.82 -12.43 -23.08
CA SER A 539 -9.64 -13.30 -23.05
C SER A 539 -9.70 -14.40 -21.99
N GLY A 540 -10.61 -14.29 -21.00
CA GLY A 540 -10.82 -15.33 -19.99
C GLY A 540 -11.63 -16.53 -20.48
N HIS A 541 -12.31 -16.44 -21.63
CA HIS A 541 -13.18 -17.49 -22.17
C HIS A 541 -12.63 -18.05 -23.48
N VAL A 542 -12.75 -19.37 -23.69
CA VAL A 542 -12.25 -20.04 -24.90
C VAL A 542 -12.88 -19.49 -26.19
N GLN A 543 -14.20 -19.26 -26.18
CA GLN A 543 -14.92 -18.67 -27.33
C GLN A 543 -14.51 -17.21 -27.57
N GLY A 544 -14.31 -16.44 -26.50
CA GLY A 544 -13.84 -15.06 -26.58
C GLY A 544 -12.43 -14.96 -27.16
N GLU A 545 -11.52 -15.86 -26.77
CA GLU A 545 -10.16 -15.91 -27.33
C GLU A 545 -10.15 -16.17 -28.85
N GLN A 546 -11.01 -17.08 -29.34
CA GLN A 546 -11.15 -17.32 -30.78
C GLN A 546 -11.64 -16.08 -31.54
N ILE A 547 -12.62 -15.36 -30.99
CA ILE A 547 -13.14 -14.13 -31.60
C ILE A 547 -12.05 -13.05 -31.62
N LEU A 548 -11.31 -12.87 -30.52
CA LEU A 548 -10.20 -11.90 -30.45
C LEU A 548 -9.08 -12.23 -31.46
N GLN A 549 -8.78 -13.50 -31.69
CA GLN A 549 -7.83 -13.94 -32.71
C GLN A 549 -8.33 -13.62 -34.13
N GLN A 550 -9.61 -13.91 -34.42
CA GLN A 550 -10.22 -13.64 -35.71
C GLN A 550 -10.26 -12.14 -36.03
N CYS A 551 -10.52 -11.29 -35.03
CA CYS A 551 -10.49 -9.82 -35.15
C CYS A 551 -9.06 -9.23 -35.11
N LYS A 552 -8.00 -10.04 -35.04
CA LYS A 552 -6.58 -9.60 -35.01
C LYS A 552 -6.22 -8.67 -33.84
N VAL A 553 -6.92 -8.75 -32.71
CA VAL A 553 -6.65 -7.92 -31.52
C VAL A 553 -5.25 -8.20 -30.95
N TYR A 554 -4.84 -9.47 -30.89
CA TYR A 554 -3.51 -9.84 -30.39
C TYR A 554 -2.38 -9.32 -31.29
N HIS A 555 -2.60 -9.25 -32.61
CA HIS A 555 -1.63 -8.66 -33.53
C HIS A 555 -1.43 -7.17 -33.23
N TYR A 556 -2.52 -6.43 -33.06
CA TYR A 556 -2.47 -5.03 -32.65
C TYR A 556 -1.71 -4.85 -31.32
N TYR A 557 -1.96 -5.70 -30.32
CA TYR A 557 -1.23 -5.66 -29.05
C TYR A 557 0.27 -6.00 -29.17
N GLN A 558 0.65 -6.90 -30.08
CA GLN A 558 2.06 -7.20 -30.35
C GLN A 558 2.77 -6.04 -31.05
N GLU A 559 2.13 -5.38 -32.01
CA GLU A 559 2.65 -4.16 -32.65
C GLU A 559 2.80 -3.02 -31.63
N LEU A 560 1.77 -2.81 -30.80
CA LEU A 560 1.78 -1.82 -29.73
C LEU A 560 2.95 -2.05 -28.76
N ALA A 561 3.22 -3.31 -28.39
CA ALA A 561 4.32 -3.67 -27.51
C ALA A 561 5.71 -3.42 -28.13
N CYS A 562 5.84 -3.41 -29.46
CA CYS A 562 7.12 -3.17 -30.14
C CYS A 562 7.40 -1.68 -30.33
N GLU A 563 6.36 -0.91 -30.66
CA GLU A 563 6.54 0.45 -31.20
C GLU A 563 6.23 1.56 -30.19
N THR A 564 5.48 1.28 -29.11
CA THR A 564 5.09 2.34 -28.17
C THR A 564 6.15 2.67 -27.13
N THR A 565 6.39 3.97 -26.95
CA THR A 565 7.12 4.54 -25.80
C THR A 565 6.18 4.88 -24.64
N HIS A 566 4.87 4.84 -24.86
CA HIS A 566 3.85 5.24 -23.88
C HIS A 566 3.53 4.10 -22.90
N GLU A 567 4.10 4.19 -21.70
CA GLU A 567 3.87 3.26 -20.58
C GLU A 567 2.39 3.10 -20.20
N SER A 568 1.59 4.17 -20.30
CA SER A 568 0.15 4.18 -19.97
C SER A 568 -0.65 3.14 -20.76
N LEU A 569 -0.42 3.02 -22.06
CA LEU A 569 -1.14 2.07 -22.91
C LEU A 569 -0.79 0.62 -22.56
N ILE A 570 0.50 0.36 -22.30
CA ILE A 570 0.98 -0.96 -21.89
C ILE A 570 0.39 -1.35 -20.54
N LYS A 571 0.30 -0.42 -19.59
CA LYS A 571 -0.35 -0.64 -18.28
C LYS A 571 -1.79 -1.11 -18.44
N LEU A 572 -2.59 -0.43 -19.28
CA LEU A 572 -3.99 -0.79 -19.54
C LEU A 572 -4.09 -2.15 -20.21
N MET A 573 -3.32 -2.37 -21.28
CA MET A 573 -3.34 -3.62 -22.06
C MET A 573 -3.02 -4.84 -21.18
N ILE A 574 -1.91 -4.80 -20.43
CA ILE A 574 -1.50 -5.93 -19.59
C ILE A 574 -2.53 -6.21 -18.49
N SER A 575 -3.06 -5.15 -17.87
CA SER A 575 -4.00 -5.27 -16.75
C SER A 575 -5.40 -5.72 -17.16
N GLY A 576 -5.80 -5.51 -18.42
CA GLY A 576 -7.09 -5.95 -18.95
C GLY A 576 -7.12 -7.44 -19.34
N LEU A 577 -6.00 -7.97 -19.83
CA LEU A 577 -5.91 -9.36 -20.30
C LEU A 577 -5.94 -10.39 -19.16
N SER A 578 -6.54 -11.54 -19.43
CA SER A 578 -6.50 -12.74 -18.59
C SER A 578 -5.41 -13.70 -19.07
N TYR A 579 -4.71 -14.35 -18.12
CA TYR A 579 -3.57 -15.24 -18.38
C TYR A 579 -3.79 -16.67 -17.88
N THR A 580 -5.04 -17.04 -17.60
CA THR A 580 -5.43 -18.35 -17.06
C THR A 580 -5.12 -19.49 -18.02
N MET A 581 -5.42 -19.31 -19.31
CA MET A 581 -5.17 -20.28 -20.38
C MET A 581 -3.82 -20.05 -21.05
N ASP A 582 -3.25 -21.13 -21.61
CA ASP A 582 -2.08 -21.02 -22.46
C ASP A 582 -2.50 -20.57 -23.86
N GLY A 583 -1.99 -19.43 -24.31
CA GLY A 583 -2.52 -18.77 -25.49
C GLY A 583 -1.78 -17.48 -25.87
N GLN A 584 -2.35 -16.74 -26.82
CA GLN A 584 -1.71 -15.55 -27.41
C GLN A 584 -1.54 -14.42 -26.38
N ALA A 585 -2.35 -14.38 -25.33
CA ALA A 585 -2.20 -13.41 -24.23
C ALA A 585 -0.85 -13.55 -23.51
N ARG A 586 -0.38 -14.78 -23.25
CA ARG A 586 0.95 -15.02 -22.64
C ARG A 586 2.07 -14.66 -23.61
N ALA A 587 1.89 -14.88 -24.91
CA ALA A 587 2.85 -14.48 -25.94
C ALA A 587 3.00 -12.94 -26.01
N VAL A 588 1.89 -12.19 -25.96
CA VAL A 588 1.90 -10.72 -25.84
C VAL A 588 2.66 -10.30 -24.59
N PHE A 589 2.37 -10.90 -23.43
CA PHE A 589 3.04 -10.56 -22.18
C PHE A 589 4.55 -10.82 -22.21
N SER A 590 4.98 -11.98 -22.74
CA SER A 590 6.40 -12.30 -22.93
C SER A 590 7.10 -11.31 -23.87
N LYS A 591 6.37 -10.80 -24.87
CA LYS A 591 6.90 -9.76 -25.77
C LYS A 591 7.07 -8.42 -25.05
N VAL A 592 6.11 -8.01 -24.22
CA VAL A 592 6.20 -6.75 -23.45
C VAL A 592 7.36 -6.77 -22.46
N LEU A 593 7.62 -7.91 -21.82
CA LEU A 593 8.78 -8.06 -20.94
C LEU A 593 10.13 -7.87 -21.67
N LYS A 594 10.15 -8.00 -23.00
CA LYS A 594 11.36 -7.83 -23.83
C LYS A 594 11.39 -6.50 -24.59
N THR A 595 10.45 -5.59 -24.34
CA THR A 595 10.36 -4.28 -25.01
C THR A 595 11.51 -3.35 -24.65
N CYS A 596 11.86 -2.40 -25.52
CA CYS A 596 12.96 -1.46 -25.30
C CYS A 596 12.74 -0.49 -24.13
N ASN A 597 11.49 -0.11 -23.83
CA ASN A 597 11.17 0.85 -22.78
C ASN A 597 11.32 0.25 -21.36
N GLU A 598 12.17 0.86 -20.53
CA GLU A 598 12.47 0.42 -19.17
C GLU A 598 11.23 0.46 -18.25
N ALA A 599 10.49 1.57 -18.24
CA ALA A 599 9.33 1.74 -17.36
C ALA A 599 8.22 0.71 -17.64
N SER A 600 8.03 0.35 -18.92
CA SER A 600 7.08 -0.69 -19.32
C SER A 600 7.52 -2.09 -18.89
N ARG A 601 8.82 -2.42 -18.99
CA ARG A 601 9.37 -3.68 -18.47
C ARG A 601 9.26 -3.76 -16.96
N LEU A 602 9.52 -2.66 -16.25
CA LEU A 602 9.39 -2.57 -14.80
C LEU A 602 7.93 -2.82 -14.36
N TYR A 603 6.96 -2.15 -14.98
CA TYR A 603 5.54 -2.37 -14.69
C TYR A 603 5.09 -3.80 -15.01
N ALA A 604 5.48 -4.33 -16.18
CA ALA A 604 5.14 -5.70 -16.57
C ALA A 604 5.74 -6.74 -15.61
N THR A 605 6.98 -6.52 -15.15
CA THR A 605 7.62 -7.35 -14.12
C THR A 605 6.85 -7.24 -12.80
N GLY A 606 6.51 -6.03 -12.35
CA GLY A 606 5.65 -5.81 -11.18
C GLY A 606 4.27 -6.47 -11.29
N PHE A 607 3.70 -6.55 -12.49
CA PHE A 607 2.41 -7.19 -12.74
C PHE A 607 2.46 -8.72 -12.56
N LEU A 608 3.63 -9.36 -12.72
CA LEU A 608 3.79 -10.78 -12.33
C LEU A 608 3.52 -10.99 -10.83
N ARG A 609 3.79 -9.99 -9.98
CA ARG A 609 3.41 -10.02 -8.55
C ARG A 609 1.89 -10.07 -8.36
N VAL A 610 1.15 -9.34 -9.19
CA VAL A 610 -0.33 -9.34 -9.17
C VAL A 610 -0.86 -10.73 -9.49
N LEU A 611 -0.33 -11.37 -10.55
CA LEU A 611 -0.71 -12.72 -10.95
C LEU A 611 -0.34 -13.78 -9.89
N LEU A 612 0.80 -13.60 -9.23
CA LEU A 612 1.21 -14.46 -8.11
C LEU A 612 0.25 -14.35 -6.92
N ARG A 613 -0.02 -13.12 -6.43
CA ARG A 613 -0.88 -12.88 -5.25
C ARG A 613 -2.35 -13.22 -5.48
N THR A 614 -2.84 -13.04 -6.71
CA THR A 614 -4.19 -13.43 -7.10
C THR A 614 -4.33 -14.94 -7.34
N ASN A 615 -3.27 -15.72 -7.13
CA ASN A 615 -3.22 -17.18 -7.33
C ASN A 615 -3.67 -17.60 -8.74
N CYS A 616 -3.10 -16.98 -9.77
CA CYS A 616 -3.33 -17.38 -11.15
C CYS A 616 -3.02 -18.88 -11.34
N PRO A 617 -3.92 -19.67 -11.94
CA PRO A 617 -3.71 -21.10 -12.11
C PRO A 617 -2.47 -21.39 -12.96
N ALA A 618 -1.70 -22.40 -12.54
CA ALA A 618 -0.50 -22.86 -13.22
C ALA A 618 0.58 -21.79 -13.48
N PHE A 619 0.87 -20.92 -12.50
CA PHE A 619 1.88 -19.85 -12.55
C PHE A 619 3.35 -20.31 -12.78
N HIS A 620 3.61 -21.56 -13.17
CA HIS A 620 4.96 -22.06 -13.52
C HIS A 620 5.61 -21.24 -14.63
N TRP A 621 4.84 -20.84 -15.64
CA TRP A 621 5.30 -19.95 -16.72
C TRP A 621 5.72 -18.57 -16.18
N GLY A 622 5.06 -18.07 -15.14
CA GLY A 622 5.40 -16.80 -14.50
C GLY A 622 6.77 -16.87 -13.81
N ALA A 623 7.08 -18.00 -13.16
CA ALA A 623 8.39 -18.24 -12.56
C ALA A 623 9.51 -18.33 -13.62
N GLU A 624 9.24 -18.93 -14.78
CA GLU A 624 10.17 -18.98 -15.92
C GLU A 624 10.43 -17.58 -16.50
N LEU A 625 9.38 -16.78 -16.68
CA LEU A 625 9.51 -15.39 -17.13
C LEU A 625 10.28 -14.53 -16.13
N LEU A 626 10.02 -14.65 -14.83
CA LEU A 626 10.80 -13.96 -13.79
C LEU A 626 12.27 -14.35 -13.85
N THR A 627 12.56 -15.64 -14.05
CA THR A 627 13.94 -16.14 -14.18
C THR A 627 14.63 -15.55 -15.42
N THR A 628 13.89 -15.31 -16.50
CA THR A 628 14.42 -14.61 -17.69
C THR A 628 14.68 -13.13 -17.40
N GLN A 629 13.80 -12.45 -16.65
CA GLN A 629 13.94 -11.04 -16.27
C GLN A 629 15.12 -10.78 -15.33
N LEU A 630 15.68 -11.81 -14.69
CA LEU A 630 16.91 -11.67 -13.89
C LEU A 630 18.12 -11.22 -14.73
N PHE A 631 18.10 -11.44 -16.04
CA PHE A 631 19.18 -11.07 -16.95
C PHE A 631 18.88 -9.78 -17.74
N ASP A 632 17.94 -8.95 -17.27
CA ASP A 632 17.65 -7.64 -17.88
C ASP A 632 18.85 -6.67 -17.74
N LYS A 633 18.92 -5.67 -18.63
CA LYS A 633 19.95 -4.63 -18.59
C LYS A 633 19.71 -3.62 -17.47
N SER A 634 18.45 -3.39 -17.10
CA SER A 634 18.10 -2.44 -16.02
C SER A 634 18.18 -3.09 -14.66
N ASN A 635 18.95 -2.49 -13.75
CA ASN A 635 19.05 -2.94 -12.37
C ASN A 635 17.68 -2.89 -11.68
N GLU A 636 16.87 -1.84 -11.89
CA GLU A 636 15.55 -1.71 -11.26
C GLU A 636 14.63 -2.90 -11.58
N VAL A 637 14.59 -3.30 -12.86
CA VAL A 637 13.82 -4.47 -13.33
C VAL A 637 14.32 -5.76 -12.69
N THR A 638 15.65 -5.99 -12.67
CA THR A 638 16.22 -7.19 -12.04
C THR A 638 15.90 -7.25 -10.55
N THR A 639 15.91 -6.11 -9.87
CA THR A 639 15.65 -6.04 -8.43
C THR A 639 14.19 -6.33 -8.10
N GLU A 640 13.24 -5.79 -8.87
CA GLU A 640 11.83 -6.11 -8.71
C GLU A 640 11.55 -7.59 -9.03
N ALA A 641 12.24 -8.18 -10.03
CA ALA A 641 12.14 -9.60 -10.34
C ALA A 641 12.66 -10.49 -9.20
N ILE A 642 13.80 -10.14 -8.58
CA ILE A 642 14.35 -10.84 -7.41
C ILE A 642 13.35 -10.77 -6.25
N ASP A 643 12.77 -9.60 -5.97
CA ASP A 643 11.79 -9.43 -4.89
C ASP A 643 10.53 -10.29 -5.12
N ILE A 644 10.04 -10.38 -6.36
CA ILE A 644 8.91 -11.25 -6.71
C ILE A 644 9.30 -12.73 -6.58
N LEU A 645 10.51 -13.12 -6.99
CA LEU A 645 10.98 -14.49 -6.83
C LEU A 645 11.14 -14.87 -5.35
N HIS A 646 11.61 -13.95 -4.53
CA HIS A 646 11.60 -14.09 -3.08
C HIS A 646 10.18 -14.27 -2.53
N GLU A 647 9.18 -13.57 -3.06
CA GLU A 647 7.79 -13.81 -2.66
C GLU A 647 7.30 -15.20 -3.15
N ALA A 648 7.57 -15.55 -4.40
CA ALA A 648 7.11 -16.79 -5.03
C ALA A 648 7.74 -18.04 -4.39
N CYS A 649 9.02 -17.97 -4.02
CA CYS A 649 9.78 -19.08 -3.43
C CYS A 649 9.27 -19.48 -2.03
N ASP A 650 8.33 -18.73 -1.44
CA ASP A 650 7.69 -19.12 -0.19
C ASP A 650 6.80 -20.35 -0.36
N ASN A 651 6.25 -20.50 -1.57
CA ASN A 651 5.59 -21.73 -1.95
C ASN A 651 6.63 -22.74 -2.45
N LYS A 652 6.74 -23.88 -1.77
CA LYS A 652 7.66 -24.98 -2.11
C LYS A 652 7.50 -25.46 -3.56
N HIS A 653 6.31 -25.36 -4.16
CA HIS A 653 6.08 -25.74 -5.56
C HIS A 653 6.81 -24.82 -6.54
N TYR A 654 6.72 -23.50 -6.34
CA TYR A 654 7.42 -22.54 -7.19
C TYR A 654 8.94 -22.58 -6.95
N LEU A 655 9.37 -22.72 -5.69
CA LEU A 655 10.80 -22.91 -5.37
C LEU A 655 11.40 -24.09 -6.15
N ARG A 656 10.75 -25.27 -6.12
CA ARG A 656 11.20 -26.45 -6.87
C ARG A 656 11.26 -26.21 -8.37
N SER A 657 10.37 -25.38 -8.90
CA SER A 657 10.34 -25.04 -10.32
C SER A 657 11.53 -24.16 -10.69
N VAL A 658 11.81 -23.13 -9.89
CA VAL A 658 12.99 -22.26 -10.07
C VAL A 658 14.30 -23.05 -9.91
N VAL A 659 14.38 -23.96 -8.93
CA VAL A 659 15.56 -24.83 -8.73
C VAL A 659 15.83 -25.74 -9.94
N ARG A 660 14.78 -26.21 -10.64
CA ARG A 660 14.95 -27.01 -11.87
C ARG A 660 15.55 -26.20 -13.02
N LEU A 661 15.23 -24.90 -13.11
CA LEU A 661 15.75 -24.01 -14.14
C LEU A 661 17.25 -23.69 -13.95
N ARG A 662 17.78 -23.88 -12.74
CA ARG A 662 19.20 -23.65 -12.38
C ARG A 662 19.76 -22.30 -12.90
N PRO A 663 19.15 -21.15 -12.55
CA PRO A 663 19.65 -19.87 -13.00
C PRO A 663 21.01 -19.52 -12.40
N THR A 664 21.84 -18.82 -13.18
CA THR A 664 23.15 -18.31 -12.73
C THR A 664 22.98 -17.00 -11.95
N LEU A 665 22.79 -17.09 -10.64
CA LEU A 665 22.44 -15.94 -9.78
C LEU A 665 23.63 -15.12 -9.26
N LEU A 666 24.87 -15.58 -9.48
CA LEU A 666 26.09 -14.97 -8.92
C LEU A 666 26.37 -13.55 -9.44
N HIS A 667 25.93 -13.23 -10.66
CA HIS A 667 26.14 -11.91 -11.27
C HIS A 667 25.30 -10.79 -10.62
N LEU A 668 24.30 -11.14 -9.81
CA LEU A 668 23.37 -10.23 -9.15
C LEU A 668 23.87 -9.74 -7.77
N GLY A 669 25.11 -10.05 -7.42
CA GLY A 669 25.73 -9.66 -6.15
C GLY A 669 25.01 -10.25 -4.92
N ASP A 670 24.87 -9.45 -3.87
CA ASP A 670 24.34 -9.92 -2.57
C ASP A 670 22.86 -10.32 -2.64
N ARG A 671 22.06 -9.64 -3.47
CA ARG A 671 20.63 -9.97 -3.64
C ARG A 671 20.46 -11.35 -4.29
N GLY A 672 21.31 -11.65 -5.27
CA GLY A 672 21.41 -12.99 -5.87
C GLY A 672 21.83 -14.04 -4.85
N SER A 673 22.82 -13.78 -4.00
CA SER A 673 23.27 -14.75 -2.99
C SER A 673 22.18 -15.07 -1.96
N LEU A 674 21.38 -14.08 -1.54
CA LEU A 674 20.23 -14.31 -0.65
C LEU A 674 19.15 -15.18 -1.31
N LEU A 675 18.93 -15.04 -2.63
CA LEU A 675 18.01 -15.91 -3.37
C LEU A 675 18.54 -17.35 -3.46
N VAL A 676 19.83 -17.52 -3.74
CA VAL A 676 20.49 -18.84 -3.73
C VAL A 676 20.39 -19.52 -2.37
N CYS A 677 20.51 -18.77 -1.27
CA CYS A 677 20.37 -19.32 0.08
C CYS A 677 19.04 -20.05 0.27
N ARG A 678 17.97 -19.62 -0.41
CA ARG A 678 16.67 -20.30 -0.35
C ARG A 678 16.63 -21.63 -1.08
N PHE A 679 17.50 -21.86 -2.06
CA PHE A 679 17.56 -23.15 -2.74
C PHE A 679 18.03 -24.26 -1.78
N LEU A 680 18.80 -23.89 -0.74
CA LEU A 680 19.22 -24.82 0.32
C LEU A 680 18.05 -25.31 1.17
N SER A 681 16.91 -24.60 1.13
CA SER A 681 15.69 -24.96 1.86
C SER A 681 14.87 -26.09 1.22
N ASP A 682 15.26 -26.60 0.04
CA ASP A 682 14.72 -27.84 -0.55
C ASP A 682 15.85 -28.85 -0.80
N PRO A 683 15.66 -30.16 -0.55
CA PRO A 683 16.74 -31.14 -0.67
C PRO A 683 17.35 -31.21 -2.07
N LYS A 684 16.56 -30.99 -3.12
CA LYS A 684 17.06 -31.02 -4.51
C LYS A 684 17.96 -29.83 -4.82
N GLY A 685 17.67 -28.66 -4.24
CA GLY A 685 18.52 -27.48 -4.35
C GLY A 685 19.79 -27.64 -3.52
N PHE A 686 19.69 -28.26 -2.34
CA PHE A 686 20.82 -28.60 -1.50
C PHE A 686 21.81 -29.54 -2.21
N ASP A 687 21.34 -30.64 -2.82
CA ASP A 687 22.20 -31.58 -3.54
C ASP A 687 22.92 -30.90 -4.73
N TYR A 688 22.20 -30.04 -5.46
CA TYR A 688 22.76 -29.26 -6.57
C TYR A 688 23.89 -28.30 -6.11
N LEU A 689 23.68 -27.55 -5.02
CA LEU A 689 24.68 -26.59 -4.53
C LEU A 689 25.87 -27.29 -3.86
N THR A 690 25.66 -28.46 -3.26
CA THR A 690 26.73 -29.27 -2.67
C THR A 690 27.64 -29.84 -3.76
N GLN A 691 27.08 -30.32 -4.87
CA GLN A 691 27.85 -30.79 -6.02
C GLN A 691 28.74 -29.70 -6.63
N ASN A 692 28.34 -28.43 -6.53
CA ASN A 692 29.09 -27.29 -7.05
C ASN A 692 30.12 -26.70 -6.06
N HIS A 693 30.37 -27.36 -4.91
CA HIS A 693 31.24 -26.84 -3.84
C HIS A 693 30.88 -25.42 -3.36
N TYR A 694 29.62 -25.02 -3.50
CA TYR A 694 29.16 -23.67 -3.13
C TYR A 694 29.08 -23.50 -1.61
N LEU A 695 28.67 -24.56 -0.90
CA LEU A 695 28.33 -24.51 0.52
C LEU A 695 29.52 -24.17 1.42
N THR A 696 30.66 -24.85 1.25
CA THR A 696 31.87 -24.63 2.07
C THR A 696 32.38 -23.19 1.91
N ARG A 697 32.46 -22.70 0.67
CA ARG A 697 32.90 -21.32 0.39
C ARG A 697 31.97 -20.28 1.01
N GLU A 698 30.66 -20.46 0.90
CA GLU A 698 29.72 -19.51 1.48
C GLU A 698 29.67 -19.59 3.00
N LEU A 699 29.82 -20.75 3.62
CA LEU A 699 29.89 -20.85 5.09
C LEU A 699 31.05 -20.00 5.66
N ASP A 700 32.24 -20.10 5.07
CA ASP A 700 33.39 -19.28 5.47
C ASP A 700 33.16 -17.79 5.22
N ARG A 701 32.52 -17.46 4.09
CA ARG A 701 32.19 -16.08 3.72
C ARG A 701 31.16 -15.45 4.67
N TRP A 702 30.17 -16.22 5.10
CA TRP A 702 29.16 -15.81 6.06
C TRP A 702 29.75 -15.59 7.45
N ARG A 703 30.61 -16.51 7.87
CA ARG A 703 31.33 -16.42 9.14
C ARG A 703 32.19 -15.16 9.25
N ASN A 704 32.92 -14.81 8.19
CA ASN A 704 33.90 -13.71 8.24
C ASN A 704 33.32 -12.31 7.93
N MET A 705 32.30 -12.20 7.08
CA MET A 705 31.81 -10.90 6.60
C MET A 705 30.29 -10.77 6.49
N TYR A 706 29.57 -11.80 6.01
CA TYR A 706 28.14 -11.61 5.70
C TYR A 706 27.24 -11.55 6.93
N ASN A 707 27.62 -12.11 8.08
CA ASN A 707 26.81 -11.99 9.29
C ASN A 707 26.63 -10.52 9.72
N GLU A 708 27.70 -9.73 9.73
CA GLU A 708 27.64 -8.29 10.03
C GLU A 708 26.88 -7.52 8.95
N LYS A 709 27.19 -7.82 7.67
CA LYS A 709 26.51 -7.20 6.52
C LYS A 709 25.01 -7.51 6.49
N TYR A 710 24.59 -8.68 6.95
CA TYR A 710 23.19 -9.08 7.03
C TYR A 710 22.41 -8.20 8.01
N VAL A 711 22.99 -7.91 9.18
CA VAL A 711 22.37 -6.99 10.16
C VAL A 711 22.18 -5.61 9.56
N LEU A 712 23.22 -5.05 8.95
CA LEU A 712 23.16 -3.75 8.26
C LEU A 712 22.08 -3.72 7.16
N HIS A 713 21.94 -4.83 6.42
CA HIS A 713 20.91 -4.95 5.39
C HIS A 713 19.49 -4.99 5.96
N VAL A 714 19.26 -5.74 7.04
CA VAL A 714 17.96 -5.79 7.73
C VAL A 714 17.60 -4.42 8.31
N GLU A 715 18.57 -3.73 8.93
CA GLU A 715 18.37 -2.37 9.42
C GLU A 715 18.04 -1.39 8.30
N GLU A 716 18.69 -1.51 7.15
CA GLU A 716 18.40 -0.67 5.98
C GLU A 716 16.96 -0.87 5.50
N LEU A 717 16.48 -2.13 5.45
CA LEU A 717 15.10 -2.43 5.08
C LEU A 717 14.09 -1.83 6.07
N LEU A 718 14.38 -1.91 7.37
CA LEU A 718 13.57 -1.26 8.41
C LEU A 718 13.58 0.27 8.30
N LYS A 719 14.74 0.87 8.01
CA LYS A 719 14.86 2.31 7.76
C LYS A 719 14.01 2.71 6.54
N LEU A 720 14.06 1.94 5.46
CA LEU A 720 13.28 2.20 4.24
C LEU A 720 11.77 2.11 4.46
N SER A 721 11.28 1.23 5.33
CA SER A 721 9.84 1.10 5.57
C SER A 721 9.30 2.09 6.60
N MET A 722 10.02 2.29 7.71
CA MET A 722 9.52 3.06 8.85
C MET A 722 9.89 4.55 8.76
N THR A 723 11.12 4.88 8.38
CA THR A 723 11.62 6.27 8.37
C THR A 723 11.43 6.94 7.01
N THR A 724 11.65 8.24 6.86
CA THR A 724 11.58 8.92 5.55
C THR A 724 12.77 8.64 4.63
N PHE A 725 13.71 7.78 5.05
CA PHE A 725 14.90 7.38 4.29
C PHE A 725 14.55 6.79 2.92
N GLU A 726 15.26 7.23 1.88
CA GLU A 726 15.25 6.66 0.54
C GLU A 726 16.69 6.33 0.12
N ARG A 727 16.85 5.20 -0.59
CA ARG A 727 18.13 4.84 -1.21
C ARG A 727 18.52 5.90 -2.23
N ALA A 728 19.81 6.21 -2.32
CA ALA A 728 20.31 7.03 -3.42
C ALA A 728 20.15 6.25 -4.74
N ASN A 729 19.54 6.88 -5.76
CA ASN A 729 19.35 6.26 -7.09
C ASN A 729 20.68 5.97 -7.82
N ARG A 730 21.83 6.44 -7.31
CA ARG A 730 23.17 6.16 -7.83
C ARG A 730 24.13 5.96 -6.67
N GLU A 731 25.15 5.12 -6.86
CA GLU A 731 26.21 4.83 -5.87
C GLU A 731 26.95 6.10 -5.40
N ASP A 732 26.94 7.16 -6.21
CA ASP A 732 27.54 8.49 -5.91
C ASP A 732 26.47 9.58 -5.62
N GLY A 733 25.23 9.16 -5.37
CA GLY A 733 24.12 10.05 -5.04
C GLY A 733 24.03 10.31 -3.54
N PHE A 734 23.77 11.56 -3.15
CA PHE A 734 23.44 11.86 -1.76
C PHE A 734 22.15 11.14 -1.35
N VAL A 735 22.20 10.46 -0.21
CA VAL A 735 21.02 9.91 0.47
C VAL A 735 19.97 11.01 0.61
N ARG A 736 18.75 10.76 0.15
CA ARG A 736 17.63 11.68 0.27
C ARG A 736 16.59 11.11 1.21
N ARG A 737 15.87 12.02 1.86
CA ARG A 737 14.71 11.74 2.69
C ARG A 737 13.49 12.34 2.02
N SER A 738 12.43 11.55 1.91
CA SER A 738 11.21 11.89 1.18
C SER A 738 10.24 12.69 2.05
N GLY A 739 9.40 13.50 1.40
CA GLY A 739 8.25 14.13 2.05
C GLY A 739 6.96 13.33 1.91
N ASN A 740 6.98 12.21 1.20
CA ASN A 740 5.77 11.43 0.92
C ASN A 740 5.37 10.59 2.13
N ARG A 741 4.08 10.63 2.48
CA ARG A 741 3.49 9.77 3.50
C ARG A 741 3.70 8.31 3.12
N LYS A 742 4.42 7.56 3.94
CA LYS A 742 4.65 6.12 3.71
C LYS A 742 3.42 5.33 4.19
N PHE A 743 2.94 4.45 3.32
CA PHE A 743 1.97 3.42 3.69
C PHE A 743 2.69 2.22 4.28
N ARG A 744 1.98 1.40 5.05
CA ARG A 744 2.51 0.15 5.61
C ARG A 744 3.08 -0.72 4.48
N GLN A 745 4.40 -0.90 4.48
CA GLN A 745 5.11 -1.85 3.64
C GLN A 745 5.60 -2.97 4.55
N SER A 746 5.24 -4.22 4.22
CA SER A 746 5.72 -5.37 5.00
C SER A 746 7.22 -5.56 4.75
N VAL A 747 7.98 -5.68 5.82
CA VAL A 747 9.41 -6.00 5.76
C VAL A 747 9.58 -7.42 6.25
N HIS A 748 9.55 -8.34 5.30
CA HIS A 748 9.83 -9.73 5.59
C HIS A 748 11.32 -9.93 5.80
N LEU A 749 11.64 -10.73 6.81
CA LEU A 749 13.03 -11.09 7.09
C LEU A 749 13.67 -11.75 5.85
N PRO A 750 14.82 -11.22 5.36
CA PRO A 750 15.57 -11.85 4.28
C PRO A 750 16.01 -13.28 4.62
N ALA A 751 16.35 -14.07 3.60
CA ALA A 751 16.80 -15.45 3.82
C ALA A 751 18.21 -15.46 4.41
N HIS A 752 18.36 -15.99 5.62
CA HIS A 752 19.67 -16.19 6.25
C HIS A 752 20.19 -17.60 5.95
N LEU A 753 21.47 -17.74 5.60
CA LEU A 753 22.08 -19.04 5.25
C LEU A 753 21.84 -20.10 6.33
N TYR A 754 22.15 -19.77 7.59
CA TYR A 754 21.97 -20.69 8.73
C TYR A 754 20.51 -21.08 8.94
N GLY A 755 19.58 -20.14 8.82
CA GLY A 755 18.15 -20.41 8.96
C GLY A 755 17.61 -21.33 7.86
N GLU A 756 18.11 -21.20 6.63
CA GLU A 756 17.71 -22.05 5.52
C GLU A 756 18.31 -23.46 5.60
N LEU A 757 19.55 -23.61 6.08
CA LEU A 757 20.19 -24.92 6.29
C LEU A 757 19.52 -25.74 7.41
N CYS A 758 19.06 -25.07 8.47
CA CYS A 758 18.37 -25.73 9.58
C CYS A 758 16.97 -26.25 9.22
N LYS A 759 16.43 -25.92 8.03
CA LYS A 759 15.15 -26.49 7.56
C LYS A 759 15.24 -27.98 7.18
N HIS A 760 16.46 -28.51 6.99
CA HIS A 760 16.72 -29.93 6.72
C HIS A 760 17.68 -30.53 7.73
N GLU A 761 17.45 -31.78 8.10
CA GLU A 761 18.34 -32.51 9.00
C GLU A 761 19.78 -32.62 8.46
N ARG A 762 19.95 -32.78 7.14
CA ARG A 762 21.27 -32.87 6.49
C ARG A 762 22.03 -31.55 6.60
N GLY A 763 21.37 -30.43 6.36
CA GLY A 763 21.97 -29.10 6.48
C GLY A 763 22.31 -28.77 7.94
N ALA A 764 21.42 -29.13 8.88
CA ALA A 764 21.66 -28.96 10.31
C ALA A 764 22.88 -29.76 10.82
N LYS A 765 23.09 -30.98 10.31
CA LYS A 765 24.29 -31.78 10.64
C LYS A 765 25.58 -31.09 10.19
N ILE A 766 25.62 -30.60 8.95
CA ILE A 766 26.80 -29.90 8.42
C ILE A 766 27.12 -28.63 9.22
N LEU A 767 26.09 -27.89 9.64
CA LEU A 767 26.27 -26.69 10.44
C LEU A 767 26.73 -26.99 11.87
N ARG A 768 26.39 -28.17 12.40
CA ARG A 768 26.93 -28.67 13.68
C ARG A 768 28.39 -29.10 13.53
N ASP A 769 28.69 -29.83 12.46
CA ASP A 769 30.04 -30.32 12.17
C ASP A 769 31.02 -29.18 11.86
N SER A 770 30.53 -28.05 11.34
CA SER A 770 31.34 -26.86 11.10
C SER A 770 31.66 -26.03 12.35
N GLY A 771 31.10 -26.37 13.52
CA GLY A 771 31.40 -25.72 14.80
C GLY A 771 30.79 -24.32 15.00
N VAL A 772 30.04 -23.80 14.01
CA VAL A 772 29.49 -22.43 14.03
C VAL A 772 28.55 -22.19 15.22
N CYS A 773 27.79 -23.20 15.64
CA CYS A 773 26.90 -23.10 16.80
C CYS A 773 27.62 -22.86 18.13
N ASN A 774 28.90 -23.22 18.25
CA ASN A 774 29.65 -23.04 19.50
C ASN A 774 30.33 -21.66 19.58
N GLU A 775 30.40 -20.94 18.46
CA GLU A 775 31.07 -19.63 18.35
C GLU A 775 30.11 -18.44 18.44
N LEU A 776 28.84 -18.67 18.09
CA LEU A 776 27.72 -17.75 18.29
C LEU A 776 27.20 -17.88 19.73
#